data_AF-I7JPT9-F1
#
_entry.id   AF-I7JPT9-F1
#
_cell.length_a   1.000
_cell.length_b   1.000
_cell.length_c   1.000
_cell.angle_alpha   90.00
_cell.angle_beta   90.00
_cell.angle_gamma   90.00
#
_symmetry.space_group_name_H-M   'P 1'
#
loop_
_entity.id
_entity.type
_entity.pdbx_description
1 polymer ?
#
loop_
_entity_poly.entity_id
_entity_poly.type
_entity_poly.pdbx_seq_one_letter_code
_entity_poly.pdbx_strand_id
1 'polypeptide(L)'
;MNTIFKTIYNEVLGAWVAVSEITKTGGKKSKNKMLSTAIIVTIAGGASVSFAQTTVPDNKNNVVDGGKSVAVGEENKVYGGASLGFGTQNLIGFTDAKAGNALVAGFRNISTANYSTAIGSNNMSTSVDSLAFGKGNFTGDFTKFSAIRTKAGTGANQPGNGGTWNALETKLNETVAKYNLTAISAANLKEMQAIGVQNLAINLGALAFGNRNISAGQRSIAIGNESVALKNNSTALGYKNLVNGIVANAFGAQNTVEAHNGLAVGVGNKVTGLYGISIGNASVTGADLTTLQNISTVSGVHSISLGNSNAVKGQYALVVGKSSRAYLDNSIAIGSKSISKGLNSTAIGSTAQAMNASSLAVGHNAISLGDKSISIGNAQSLEKSTTAIGSNAKAWVFHSTAIGNTSEARGESSLAVGQNNKSYVAHSFSAGDWNSIKGRYAGSFGYHNNINNHGSYSYGNENTIDSNLSMAIGSSNNINSSADRTFILGRGINATHQNSVILGNKSESKAATAISSAKISGLSVTSFAGVGNAEYGVVSVGSNIKKEYFKDDLFTKNGNDPALKKRNSPEYIEYLAKIAFKKQELIKARLTDNPDADISDITDDYAIAKIKEGDANFKEPEWTPKLNQDQLNAAHKLGPRQIVNVAAGAVNENSTDAINGSQLFQVAKAIIDNGIKVQGDAGNAKTVKIGETVRIEGNASWADTDQGNNIATNTTGTGIMIGLKKALTGMTSGDFGGTVINADGVKVADNIKLADAGLTVGSVVIQPNKATVSGLQNPTANDEAVNLGYLTTKLTDLTNGGIKFTGNDGGDHILALGQKITIKGTANYADTDGGANIATQASDGQLLIGLKKALTGLTSFTTEGGTVLDDTG
;
A
#
# COMPACT_ATOMS: atom_id res chain seq x y z
N MET A 1 -11.55 54.39 52.70
CA MET A 1 -10.51 53.81 53.57
C MET A 1 -9.94 52.63 52.80
N ASN A 2 -8.64 52.64 52.50
CA ASN A 2 -8.04 51.59 51.68
C ASN A 2 -7.09 50.79 52.57
N THR A 3 -7.52 49.60 52.98
CA THR A 3 -6.66 48.58 53.58
C THR A 3 -5.91 47.83 52.48
N ILE A 4 -4.67 47.43 52.77
CA ILE A 4 -3.83 46.63 51.87
C ILE A 4 -3.62 45.26 52.51
N PHE A 5 -4.02 44.22 51.79
CA PHE A 5 -3.99 42.84 52.25
C PHE A 5 -2.87 42.05 51.56
N LYS A 6 -2.31 41.06 52.26
CA LYS A 6 -1.52 40.01 51.61
C LYS A 6 -2.47 39.00 50.97
N THR A 7 -2.43 38.86 49.65
CA THR A 7 -3.19 37.84 48.92
C THR A 7 -2.29 36.68 48.50
N ILE A 8 -2.82 35.46 48.55
CA ILE A 8 -2.17 34.26 48.03
C ILE A 8 -3.15 33.61 47.04
N TYR A 9 -2.64 33.11 45.91
CA TYR A 9 -3.46 32.41 44.93
C TYR A 9 -3.78 31.00 45.45
N ASN A 10 -5.06 30.64 45.47
CA ASN A 10 -5.52 29.31 45.84
C ASN A 10 -5.83 28.52 44.57
N GLU A 11 -4.95 27.56 44.23
CA GLU A 11 -5.06 26.78 42.99
C GLU A 11 -6.34 25.93 42.91
N VAL A 12 -6.89 25.47 44.04
CA VAL A 12 -8.12 24.67 44.08
C VAL A 12 -9.36 25.51 43.75
N LEU A 13 -9.33 26.81 44.07
CA LEU A 13 -10.42 27.76 43.82
C LEU A 13 -10.20 28.65 42.59
N GLY A 14 -9.02 28.61 41.97
CA GLY A 14 -8.65 29.44 40.83
C GLY A 14 -8.63 30.95 41.12
N ALA A 15 -8.55 31.36 42.40
CA ALA A 15 -8.78 32.73 42.84
C ALA A 15 -7.77 33.20 43.89
N TRP A 16 -7.54 34.52 43.95
CA TRP A 16 -6.72 35.16 44.97
C TRP A 16 -7.51 35.34 46.27
N VAL A 17 -7.00 34.81 47.38
CA VAL A 17 -7.62 34.89 48.71
C VAL A 17 -6.78 35.78 49.62
N ALA A 18 -7.42 36.67 50.39
CA ALA A 18 -6.74 37.52 51.36
C ALA A 18 -6.45 36.76 52.65
N VAL A 19 -5.21 36.84 53.16
CA VAL A 19 -4.70 35.94 54.21
C VAL A 19 -4.18 36.67 55.44
N SER A 20 -3.74 37.93 55.32
CA SER A 20 -3.57 38.85 56.47
C SER A 20 -3.57 40.33 56.06
N GLU A 21 -3.85 41.22 57.00
CA GLU A 21 -3.67 42.68 56.88
C GLU A 21 -2.25 43.06 57.34
N ILE A 22 -1.50 43.81 56.54
CA ILE A 22 -0.05 44.01 56.79
C ILE A 22 0.26 45.28 57.61
N THR A 23 -0.38 46.42 57.31
CA THR A 23 -0.12 47.70 58.01
C THR A 23 -1.32 48.65 57.93
N LYS A 24 -1.58 49.40 59.01
CA LYS A 24 -2.53 50.52 59.08
C LYS A 24 -1.80 51.87 58.94
N THR A 25 -2.04 52.62 57.88
CA THR A 25 -1.38 53.92 57.65
C THR A 25 -2.10 55.09 58.34
N GLY A 26 -1.37 55.82 59.18
CA GLY A 26 -1.87 57.03 59.84
C GLY A 26 -1.87 58.24 58.90
N GLY A 27 -2.98 58.99 58.87
CA GLY A 27 -3.14 60.15 57.98
C GLY A 27 -2.27 61.35 58.37
N LYS A 28 -1.57 61.95 57.40
CA LYS A 28 -0.90 63.25 57.59
C LYS A 28 -1.90 64.41 57.58
N LYS A 29 -1.68 65.37 58.47
CA LYS A 29 -2.49 66.59 58.63
C LYS A 29 -2.34 67.52 57.42
N SER A 30 -3.46 68.01 56.89
CA SER A 30 -3.51 69.25 56.11
C SER A 30 -4.29 70.29 56.91
N LYS A 31 -3.68 71.44 57.19
CA LYS A 31 -4.35 72.60 57.79
C LYS A 31 -4.85 73.50 56.66
N ASN A 32 -6.11 73.93 56.72
CA ASN A 32 -6.47 75.28 56.33
C ASN A 32 -7.63 75.79 57.20
N LYS A 33 -7.53 77.07 57.62
CA LYS A 33 -8.50 77.73 58.51
C LYS A 33 -9.74 78.15 57.70
N MET A 34 -10.93 78.03 58.29
CA MET A 34 -11.76 79.16 58.71
C MET A 34 -13.01 78.70 59.47
N LEU A 35 -13.61 79.63 60.24
CA LEU A 35 -14.80 79.51 61.10
C LEU A 35 -15.98 78.77 60.40
N SER A 36 -16.90 78.08 61.09
CA SER A 36 -17.69 78.57 62.25
C SER A 36 -18.40 77.44 63.03
N THR A 37 -19.00 77.80 64.17
CA THR A 37 -19.52 76.91 65.22
C THR A 37 -20.81 76.15 64.85
N ALA A 38 -20.89 74.87 65.21
CA ALA A 38 -22.14 74.10 65.24
C ALA A 38 -22.64 73.94 66.69
N ILE A 39 -23.90 74.30 66.96
CA ILE A 39 -24.57 74.03 68.24
C ILE A 39 -25.26 72.66 68.14
N ILE A 40 -24.99 71.79 69.12
CA ILE A 40 -25.80 70.59 69.37
C ILE A 40 -26.92 70.98 70.32
N VAL A 41 -28.16 70.66 69.95
CA VAL A 41 -29.32 70.77 70.86
C VAL A 41 -29.61 69.38 71.43
N THR A 42 -29.53 69.26 72.75
CA THR A 42 -30.13 68.16 73.52
C THR A 42 -31.27 68.75 74.36
N ILE A 43 -32.41 68.07 74.40
CA ILE A 43 -33.67 68.58 74.95
C ILE A 43 -33.75 68.34 76.46
N ALA A 44 -34.07 69.38 77.26
CA ALA A 44 -34.71 69.25 78.56
C ALA A 44 -35.24 70.60 79.08
N GLY A 45 -36.45 70.61 79.66
CA GLY A 45 -36.93 71.68 80.56
C GLY A 45 -37.43 72.96 79.89
N GLY A 46 -38.48 73.56 80.47
CA GLY A 46 -39.07 74.79 79.94
C GLY A 46 -38.32 76.05 80.37
N ALA A 47 -38.04 76.92 79.41
CA ALA A 47 -37.77 78.34 79.63
C ALA A 47 -38.16 79.14 78.39
N SER A 48 -38.87 80.25 78.58
CA SER A 48 -39.01 81.28 77.56
C SER A 48 -37.66 81.96 77.35
N VAL A 49 -37.05 81.80 76.18
CA VAL A 49 -35.77 82.44 75.86
C VAL A 49 -35.99 83.54 74.82
N SER A 50 -36.00 84.78 75.29
CA SER A 50 -35.98 85.96 74.44
C SER A 50 -34.61 86.09 73.77
N PHE A 51 -34.57 86.16 72.44
CA PHE A 51 -33.35 86.58 71.74
C PHE A 51 -33.21 88.10 71.86
N ALA A 52 -32.07 88.55 72.39
CA ALA A 52 -31.77 89.97 72.51
C ALA A 52 -31.68 90.63 71.12
N GLN A 53 -32.42 91.72 70.96
CA GLN A 53 -32.53 92.47 69.72
C GLN A 53 -31.31 93.36 69.48
N THR A 54 -30.63 93.16 68.35
CA THR A 54 -29.94 94.24 67.63
C THR A 54 -30.70 94.57 66.34
N THR A 55 -30.64 95.84 65.96
CA THR A 55 -31.33 96.53 64.86
C THR A 55 -30.87 96.12 63.45
N VAL A 56 -31.62 96.24 62.34
CA VAL A 56 -33.07 95.99 62.11
C VAL A 56 -33.29 95.26 60.74
N PRO A 57 -33.48 95.89 59.56
CA PRO A 57 -34.64 95.57 58.71
C PRO A 57 -34.32 95.20 57.25
N ASP A 58 -34.55 93.96 56.86
CA ASP A 58 -35.43 93.60 55.72
C ASP A 58 -35.75 92.10 55.82
N ASN A 59 -36.97 91.71 55.48
CA ASN A 59 -37.53 90.40 55.82
C ASN A 59 -38.62 90.05 54.79
N LYS A 60 -38.26 89.51 53.62
CA LYS A 60 -39.11 89.58 52.42
C LYS A 60 -39.73 88.28 51.88
N ASN A 61 -39.87 87.28 52.75
CA ASN A 61 -41.12 87.03 53.49
C ASN A 61 -41.44 85.54 53.63
N ASN A 62 -41.00 84.98 54.76
CA ASN A 62 -41.35 83.64 55.26
C ASN A 62 -42.87 83.38 55.25
N VAL A 63 -43.27 82.11 55.11
CA VAL A 63 -44.67 81.66 55.25
C VAL A 63 -44.70 80.33 55.96
N VAL A 64 -45.82 80.08 56.61
CA VAL A 64 -46.13 79.11 57.65
C VAL A 64 -47.65 78.92 57.57
N ASP A 65 -48.15 77.68 57.46
CA ASP A 65 -49.58 77.41 57.65
C ASP A 65 -49.89 77.04 59.10
N GLY A 66 -51.16 77.16 59.46
CA GLY A 66 -51.73 76.31 60.50
C GLY A 66 -51.98 74.90 59.94
N GLY A 67 -51.25 73.86 60.32
CA GLY A 67 -50.17 73.83 61.30
C GLY A 67 -49.41 72.50 61.33
N LYS A 68 -48.15 72.44 61.79
CA LYS A 68 -47.23 73.52 62.26
C LYS A 68 -45.80 73.01 61.95
N SER A 69 -44.96 73.51 61.04
CA SER A 69 -44.64 74.85 60.49
C SER A 69 -43.60 75.64 61.30
N VAL A 70 -42.39 75.83 60.75
CA VAL A 70 -41.44 76.94 61.06
C VAL A 70 -40.65 77.30 59.80
N ALA A 71 -40.49 78.58 59.48
CA ALA A 71 -39.74 79.02 58.31
C ALA A 71 -38.93 80.29 58.62
N VAL A 72 -37.62 80.35 58.36
CA VAL A 72 -36.81 81.56 58.67
C VAL A 72 -35.68 81.85 57.67
N GLY A 73 -35.67 83.08 57.14
CA GLY A 73 -34.56 83.72 56.43
C GLY A 73 -34.82 83.87 54.92
N GLU A 74 -34.89 85.12 54.46
CA GLU A 74 -35.37 85.61 53.15
C GLU A 74 -35.47 84.58 52.02
N GLU A 75 -36.57 83.86 51.72
CA GLU A 75 -37.93 84.39 51.53
C GLU A 75 -39.04 83.30 51.62
N ASN A 76 -38.82 82.24 52.41
CA ASN A 76 -39.59 80.96 52.45
C ASN A 76 -41.12 81.06 52.23
N LYS A 77 -41.78 80.11 51.54
CA LYS A 77 -43.25 80.18 51.28
C LYS A 77 -44.07 78.91 51.61
N VAL A 78 -44.26 78.51 52.90
CA VAL A 78 -45.06 77.35 53.39
C VAL A 78 -46.58 77.56 53.46
N TYR A 79 -47.33 76.74 52.71
CA TYR A 79 -48.65 76.26 53.17
C TYR A 79 -48.64 74.72 53.36
N GLY A 80 -49.45 74.16 54.27
CA GLY A 80 -49.01 72.97 55.06
C GLY A 80 -50.12 72.13 55.74
N GLY A 81 -49.88 71.44 56.88
CA GLY A 81 -48.63 71.21 57.65
C GLY A 81 -48.39 69.71 57.92
N ALA A 82 -47.42 69.27 58.72
CA ALA A 82 -46.44 69.98 59.54
C ALA A 82 -45.05 70.05 58.87
N SER A 83 -44.51 71.25 58.79
CA SER A 83 -43.50 71.68 57.82
C SER A 83 -42.32 72.40 58.47
N LEU A 84 -41.14 72.47 57.84
CA LEU A 84 -40.00 73.29 58.33
C LEU A 84 -39.05 73.75 57.20
N GLY A 85 -38.43 74.95 57.31
CA GLY A 85 -37.41 75.40 56.36
C GLY A 85 -36.57 76.64 56.70
N PHE A 86 -35.36 76.73 56.14
CA PHE A 86 -34.37 77.77 56.44
C PHE A 86 -33.43 78.06 55.26
N GLY A 87 -33.06 79.34 55.06
CA GLY A 87 -32.15 79.80 54.00
C GLY A 87 -32.86 80.42 52.78
N THR A 88 -32.11 81.07 51.89
CA THR A 88 -32.71 82.11 51.03
C THR A 88 -33.49 81.62 49.79
N GLN A 89 -34.61 82.28 49.51
CA GLN A 89 -35.53 82.09 48.36
C GLN A 89 -36.18 80.69 48.19
N ASN A 90 -36.40 79.93 49.27
CA ASN A 90 -37.12 78.63 49.22
C ASN A 90 -38.66 78.76 49.09
N LEU A 91 -39.34 77.68 48.67
CA LEU A 91 -40.80 77.63 48.43
C LEU A 91 -41.41 76.29 48.89
N ILE A 92 -42.57 76.31 49.57
CA ILE A 92 -43.21 75.12 50.17
C ILE A 92 -44.75 75.13 49.96
N GLY A 93 -45.26 74.45 48.92
CA GLY A 93 -46.70 74.19 48.76
C GLY A 93 -47.53 75.32 48.09
N PHE A 94 -48.35 74.95 47.09
CA PHE A 94 -49.22 75.87 46.33
C PHE A 94 -50.45 75.20 45.68
N THR A 95 -50.87 74.03 46.17
CA THR A 95 -52.03 73.30 45.61
C THR A 95 -53.23 73.36 46.53
N ASP A 96 -54.42 73.44 45.94
CA ASP A 96 -55.71 73.64 46.65
C ASP A 96 -56.09 72.46 47.58
N ALA A 97 -55.38 71.33 47.47
CA ALA A 97 -55.37 70.26 48.45
C ALA A 97 -54.20 70.47 49.43
N LYS A 98 -54.53 70.65 50.72
CA LYS A 98 -53.60 70.86 51.85
C LYS A 98 -52.33 70.01 51.72
N ALA A 99 -51.19 70.67 51.49
CA ALA A 99 -49.90 70.03 51.27
C ALA A 99 -49.32 69.50 52.60
N GLY A 100 -49.80 68.32 53.01
CA GLY A 100 -49.44 67.70 54.28
C GLY A 100 -47.98 67.25 54.31
N ASN A 101 -47.19 67.83 55.21
CA ASN A 101 -45.84 67.41 55.61
C ASN A 101 -44.73 67.53 54.54
N ALA A 102 -44.36 68.74 54.11
CA ALA A 102 -43.19 68.98 53.23
C ALA A 102 -41.99 69.61 53.97
N LEU A 103 -40.76 69.32 53.51
CA LEU A 103 -39.49 69.77 54.11
C LEU A 103 -38.61 70.48 53.07
N VAL A 104 -38.14 71.71 53.32
CA VAL A 104 -37.23 72.41 52.39
C VAL A 104 -36.14 73.19 53.10
N ALA A 105 -34.89 73.06 52.68
CA ALA A 105 -33.76 73.78 53.30
C ALA A 105 -32.65 74.17 52.31
N GLY A 106 -32.07 75.35 52.47
CA GLY A 106 -30.94 75.85 51.67
C GLY A 106 -31.30 77.05 50.78
N PHE A 107 -30.90 77.05 49.50
CA PHE A 107 -31.05 78.19 48.58
C PHE A 107 -31.95 77.90 47.36
N ARG A 108 -33.03 78.66 47.14
CA ARG A 108 -33.91 78.50 45.96
C ARG A 108 -34.45 77.06 45.78
N ASN A 109 -34.86 76.36 46.83
CA ASN A 109 -35.47 75.04 46.68
C ASN A 109 -37.00 75.14 46.69
N ILE A 110 -37.67 74.29 45.92
CA ILE A 110 -39.13 74.24 45.75
C ILE A 110 -39.61 72.86 46.17
N SER A 111 -40.63 72.76 47.02
CA SER A 111 -41.32 71.50 47.31
C SER A 111 -42.83 71.73 47.37
N THR A 112 -43.64 70.92 46.68
CA THR A 112 -45.06 71.29 46.45
C THR A 112 -46.09 70.17 46.67
N ALA A 113 -45.67 69.00 47.16
CA ALA A 113 -46.55 67.84 47.35
C ALA A 113 -46.47 67.28 48.78
N ASN A 114 -47.39 66.36 49.14
CA ASN A 114 -47.35 65.71 50.45
C ASN A 114 -46.07 64.88 50.62
N TYR A 115 -45.46 64.91 51.81
CA TYR A 115 -44.23 64.18 52.12
C TYR A 115 -43.03 64.48 51.19
N SER A 116 -43.07 65.60 50.46
CA SER A 116 -42.01 65.99 49.53
C SER A 116 -40.90 66.81 50.20
N THR A 117 -39.65 66.43 49.94
CA THR A 117 -38.44 67.03 50.52
C THR A 117 -37.57 67.66 49.43
N ALA A 118 -37.08 68.90 49.64
CA ALA A 118 -36.11 69.56 48.75
C ALA A 118 -34.97 70.27 49.53
N ILE A 119 -33.74 69.74 49.48
CA ILE A 119 -32.63 70.23 50.34
C ILE A 119 -31.39 70.56 49.49
N GLY A 120 -30.78 71.73 49.69
CA GLY A 120 -29.53 72.15 49.06
C GLY A 120 -29.68 73.43 48.26
N SER A 121 -29.54 73.43 46.93
CA SER A 121 -29.79 74.62 46.10
C SER A 121 -30.49 74.37 44.76
N ASN A 122 -31.44 75.22 44.37
CA ASN A 122 -32.15 75.15 43.07
C ASN A 122 -32.85 73.80 42.81
N ASN A 123 -33.20 73.04 43.85
CA ASN A 123 -33.90 71.75 43.70
C ASN A 123 -35.42 71.96 43.63
N MET A 124 -36.15 71.12 42.90
CA MET A 124 -37.60 71.18 42.77
C MET A 124 -38.20 69.78 43.00
N SER A 125 -39.02 69.63 44.04
CA SER A 125 -39.60 68.35 44.47
C SER A 125 -41.13 68.41 44.42
N THR A 126 -41.73 67.86 43.35
CA THR A 126 -43.15 68.14 43.00
C THR A 126 -44.04 66.90 43.01
N SER A 127 -43.50 65.78 43.47
CA SER A 127 -44.13 64.46 43.57
C SER A 127 -44.40 64.09 45.03
N VAL A 128 -45.44 63.31 45.31
CA VAL A 128 -45.73 62.83 46.67
C VAL A 128 -44.61 61.89 47.13
N ASP A 129 -44.29 61.84 48.42
CA ASP A 129 -43.25 60.96 48.99
C ASP A 129 -41.86 61.08 48.29
N SER A 130 -41.54 62.27 47.77
CA SER A 130 -40.37 62.48 46.90
C SER A 130 -39.23 63.29 47.53
N LEU A 131 -38.00 63.07 47.07
CA LEU A 131 -36.78 63.66 47.62
C LEU A 131 -35.92 64.29 46.52
N ALA A 132 -35.64 65.59 46.62
CA ALA A 132 -34.65 66.28 45.80
C ALA A 132 -33.52 66.83 46.70
N PHE A 133 -32.28 66.33 46.56
CA PHE A 133 -31.17 66.69 47.46
C PHE A 133 -29.91 67.09 46.69
N GLY A 134 -29.29 68.22 47.02
CA GLY A 134 -28.02 68.68 46.43
C GLY A 134 -28.18 69.96 45.61
N LYS A 135 -27.83 69.99 44.31
CA LYS A 135 -27.92 71.19 43.45
C LYS A 135 -28.67 70.96 42.15
N GLY A 136 -29.78 71.65 41.91
CA GLY A 136 -30.44 71.70 40.60
C GLY A 136 -31.24 70.45 40.23
N ASN A 137 -31.61 69.60 41.19
CA ASN A 137 -32.31 68.34 40.92
C ASN A 137 -33.83 68.56 40.79
N PHE A 138 -34.51 67.73 40.00
CA PHE A 138 -35.96 67.78 39.83
C PHE A 138 -36.62 66.41 40.09
N THR A 139 -37.73 66.41 40.83
CA THR A 139 -38.70 65.31 40.89
C THR A 139 -40.10 65.77 40.44
N GLY A 140 -40.77 64.95 39.63
CA GLY A 140 -42.22 65.08 39.31
C GLY A 140 -42.55 65.33 37.84
N ASP A 141 -43.63 66.09 37.58
CA ASP A 141 -44.17 66.33 36.24
C ASP A 141 -43.49 67.52 35.54
N PHE A 142 -42.63 67.23 34.57
CA PHE A 142 -41.86 68.25 33.86
C PHE A 142 -42.73 69.27 33.13
N THR A 143 -43.96 68.92 32.72
CA THR A 143 -44.85 69.87 32.01
C THR A 143 -45.31 71.01 32.92
N LYS A 144 -45.33 70.78 34.24
CA LYS A 144 -45.71 71.77 35.24
C LYS A 144 -44.52 72.61 35.71
N PHE A 145 -43.29 72.30 35.29
CA PHE A 145 -42.08 73.02 35.72
C PHE A 145 -42.19 74.54 35.57
N SER A 146 -42.58 75.00 34.38
CA SER A 146 -42.69 76.44 34.09
C SER A 146 -43.80 77.13 34.89
N ALA A 147 -44.93 76.45 35.07
CA ALA A 147 -46.05 76.94 35.86
C ALA A 147 -45.71 77.01 37.36
N ILE A 148 -45.02 75.99 37.89
CA ILE A 148 -44.57 75.92 39.28
C ILE A 148 -43.51 77.00 39.56
N ARG A 149 -42.53 77.18 38.65
CA ARG A 149 -41.55 78.28 38.75
C ARG A 149 -42.24 79.64 38.74
N THR A 150 -43.16 79.88 37.81
CA THR A 150 -43.85 81.18 37.70
C THR A 150 -44.70 81.48 38.93
N LYS A 151 -45.40 80.46 39.47
CA LYS A 151 -46.13 80.57 40.75
C LYS A 151 -45.20 80.78 41.96
N ALA A 152 -43.93 80.40 41.88
CA ALA A 152 -42.93 80.63 42.94
C ALA A 152 -42.49 82.09 43.10
N GLY A 153 -42.99 83.04 42.30
CA GLY A 153 -42.65 84.46 42.40
C GLY A 153 -41.31 84.87 41.79
N THR A 154 -40.61 83.96 41.08
CA THR A 154 -39.32 84.22 40.42
C THR A 154 -39.48 84.74 38.98
N GLY A 155 -40.39 85.70 38.78
CA GLY A 155 -40.61 86.35 37.49
C GLY A 155 -39.33 86.95 36.89
N ALA A 156 -39.27 87.05 35.56
CA ALA A 156 -38.04 87.29 34.78
C ALA A 156 -37.25 88.57 35.13
N ASN A 157 -37.83 89.52 35.88
CA ASN A 157 -37.30 90.86 36.14
C ASN A 157 -36.77 91.03 37.58
N GLN A 158 -35.95 90.10 38.06
CA GLN A 158 -35.20 90.23 39.31
C GLN A 158 -33.69 90.07 39.02
N PRO A 159 -32.83 91.08 39.30
CA PRO A 159 -31.41 91.01 38.97
C PRO A 159 -30.73 89.80 39.63
N GLY A 160 -30.14 88.90 38.83
CA GLY A 160 -29.51 87.67 39.32
C GLY A 160 -30.45 86.49 39.62
N ASN A 161 -31.75 86.57 39.25
CA ASN A 161 -32.74 85.55 39.60
C ASN A 161 -33.00 84.49 38.51
N GLY A 162 -32.95 84.86 37.22
CA GLY A 162 -33.35 83.96 36.12
C GLY A 162 -32.33 82.88 35.72
N GLY A 163 -31.02 83.09 35.94
CA GLY A 163 -29.97 82.31 35.27
C GLY A 163 -29.95 80.80 35.56
N THR A 164 -30.22 80.37 36.80
CA THR A 164 -30.13 78.95 37.18
C THR A 164 -31.39 78.14 36.91
N TRP A 165 -32.58 78.73 37.09
CA TRP A 165 -33.84 78.06 36.77
C TRP A 165 -34.07 77.96 35.27
N ASN A 166 -33.68 78.98 34.50
CA ASN A 166 -33.73 78.91 33.03
C ASN A 166 -32.76 77.84 32.51
N ALA A 167 -31.56 77.70 33.09
CA ALA A 167 -30.65 76.61 32.74
C ALA A 167 -31.22 75.21 33.04
N LEU A 168 -31.99 75.06 34.13
CA LEU A 168 -32.65 73.78 34.44
C LEU A 168 -33.87 73.54 33.53
N GLU A 169 -34.67 74.57 33.23
CA GLU A 169 -35.80 74.48 32.29
C GLU A 169 -35.33 74.17 30.87
N THR A 170 -34.30 74.87 30.37
CA THR A 170 -33.68 74.59 29.08
C THR A 170 -33.16 73.16 29.04
N LYS A 171 -32.38 72.72 30.04
CA LYS A 171 -31.86 71.35 30.09
C LYS A 171 -33.00 70.31 30.17
N LEU A 172 -34.09 70.62 30.88
CA LEU A 172 -35.27 69.76 30.98
C LEU A 172 -35.98 69.65 29.62
N ASN A 173 -36.22 70.78 28.95
CA ASN A 173 -36.84 70.84 27.62
C ASN A 173 -35.95 70.17 26.55
N GLU A 174 -34.64 70.40 26.57
CA GLU A 174 -33.65 69.70 25.74
C GLU A 174 -33.70 68.19 25.99
N THR A 175 -33.80 67.75 27.25
CA THR A 175 -33.88 66.33 27.61
C THR A 175 -35.20 65.70 27.14
N VAL A 176 -36.31 66.40 27.33
CA VAL A 176 -37.66 66.00 26.89
C VAL A 176 -37.70 65.86 25.37
N ALA A 177 -37.15 66.83 24.63
CA ALA A 177 -37.07 66.78 23.17
C ALA A 177 -36.10 65.70 22.67
N LYS A 178 -34.91 65.57 23.29
CA LYS A 178 -33.88 64.59 22.89
C LYS A 178 -34.33 63.15 23.05
N TYR A 179 -35.14 62.85 24.07
CA TYR A 179 -35.58 61.50 24.39
C TYR A 179 -37.10 61.26 24.21
N ASN A 180 -37.82 62.22 23.62
CA ASN A 180 -39.27 62.18 23.39
C ASN A 180 -40.07 61.78 24.64
N LEU A 181 -39.80 62.46 25.76
CA LEU A 181 -40.45 62.19 27.03
C LEU A 181 -41.89 62.72 27.02
N THR A 182 -42.83 61.93 27.53
CA THR A 182 -44.27 62.29 27.61
C THR A 182 -44.68 62.66 29.03
N ALA A 183 -45.68 63.54 29.15
CA ALA A 183 -46.28 63.91 30.44
C ALA A 183 -46.78 62.68 31.22
N ILE A 184 -46.82 62.78 32.55
CA ILE A 184 -47.11 61.65 33.44
C ILE A 184 -48.42 61.89 34.20
N SER A 185 -49.28 60.87 34.23
CA SER A 185 -50.55 60.90 34.94
C SER A 185 -50.37 61.17 36.44
N ALA A 186 -51.26 61.95 37.05
CA ALA A 186 -51.17 62.32 38.48
C ALA A 186 -51.03 61.12 39.44
N ALA A 187 -51.63 59.97 39.11
CA ALA A 187 -51.52 58.73 39.91
C ALA A 187 -50.08 58.18 40.04
N ASN A 188 -49.19 58.52 39.10
CA ASN A 188 -47.79 58.09 39.04
C ASN A 188 -46.82 59.13 39.64
N LEU A 189 -47.32 60.23 40.22
CA LEU A 189 -46.49 61.27 40.85
C LEU A 189 -46.19 60.92 42.31
N LYS A 190 -45.49 59.80 42.55
CA LYS A 190 -45.04 59.37 43.89
C LYS A 190 -43.61 58.80 43.92
N GLU A 191 -43.01 58.75 45.12
CA GLU A 191 -41.81 57.96 45.47
C GLU A 191 -40.51 58.30 44.70
N MET A 192 -40.43 59.47 44.07
CA MET A 192 -39.29 59.85 43.23
C MET A 192 -38.10 60.36 44.04
N GLN A 193 -36.87 60.08 43.62
CA GLN A 193 -35.66 60.52 44.30
C GLN A 193 -34.63 61.07 43.32
N ALA A 194 -34.19 62.32 43.49
CA ALA A 194 -33.18 62.98 42.67
C ALA A 194 -32.08 63.61 43.56
N ILE A 195 -30.91 62.97 43.64
CA ILE A 195 -29.88 63.24 44.66
C ILE A 195 -28.53 63.54 43.99
N GLY A 196 -27.89 64.64 44.34
CA GLY A 196 -26.59 65.07 43.82
C GLY A 196 -26.69 66.39 43.04
N VAL A 197 -26.24 66.44 41.78
CA VAL A 197 -26.21 67.66 40.96
C VAL A 197 -26.96 67.46 39.63
N GLN A 198 -27.99 68.27 39.39
CA GLN A 198 -28.75 68.35 38.13
C GLN A 198 -29.38 67.05 37.63
N ASN A 199 -29.79 66.17 38.56
CA ASN A 199 -30.47 64.92 38.22
C ASN A 199 -31.98 65.13 38.02
N LEU A 200 -32.59 64.28 37.20
CA LEU A 200 -33.98 64.35 36.79
C LEU A 200 -34.66 63.01 37.08
N ALA A 201 -35.61 62.97 38.01
CA ALA A 201 -36.45 61.79 38.28
C ALA A 201 -37.92 62.13 38.00
N ILE A 202 -38.60 61.41 37.10
CA ILE A 202 -39.86 61.91 36.52
C ILE A 202 -41.08 61.05 36.87
N ASN A 203 -40.90 59.74 37.04
CA ASN A 203 -41.99 58.77 37.08
C ASN A 203 -42.03 57.98 38.39
N LEU A 204 -43.13 57.27 38.66
CA LEU A 204 -43.39 56.56 39.91
C LEU A 204 -42.16 55.75 40.37
N GLY A 205 -41.61 56.05 41.55
CA GLY A 205 -40.46 55.34 42.12
C GLY A 205 -39.14 55.51 41.36
N ALA A 206 -39.01 56.49 40.48
CA ALA A 206 -37.77 56.72 39.73
C ALA A 206 -36.65 57.29 40.63
N LEU A 207 -35.47 56.67 40.59
CA LEU A 207 -34.27 57.09 41.32
C LEU A 207 -33.22 57.65 40.36
N ALA A 208 -32.71 58.86 40.62
CA ALA A 208 -31.63 59.50 39.88
C ALA A 208 -30.55 60.02 40.86
N PHE A 209 -29.37 59.40 40.91
CA PHE A 209 -28.32 59.73 41.90
C PHE A 209 -26.98 60.06 41.24
N GLY A 210 -26.35 61.18 41.62
CA GLY A 210 -25.01 61.57 41.19
C GLY A 210 -24.99 62.90 40.43
N ASN A 211 -24.50 62.93 39.20
CA ASN A 211 -24.38 64.15 38.39
C ASN A 211 -25.10 64.02 37.04
N ARG A 212 -26.07 64.87 36.76
CA ARG A 212 -26.73 65.03 35.45
C ARG A 212 -27.45 63.76 34.93
N ASN A 213 -27.84 62.82 35.80
CA ASN A 213 -28.56 61.60 35.40
C ASN A 213 -30.05 61.85 35.17
N ILE A 214 -30.69 60.99 34.38
CA ILE A 214 -32.11 61.07 34.00
C ILE A 214 -32.78 59.71 34.22
N SER A 215 -33.85 59.68 35.02
CA SER A 215 -34.62 58.49 35.38
C SER A 215 -36.11 58.76 35.10
N ALA A 216 -36.60 58.28 33.96
CA ALA A 216 -37.89 58.66 33.37
C ALA A 216 -38.91 57.50 33.25
N GLY A 217 -38.46 56.25 33.41
CA GLY A 217 -39.35 55.09 33.49
C GLY A 217 -39.91 54.86 34.90
N GLN A 218 -41.06 54.18 35.01
CA GLN A 218 -41.56 53.74 36.33
C GLN A 218 -40.54 52.80 36.98
N ARG A 219 -40.18 53.06 38.24
CA ARG A 219 -39.15 52.32 39.01
C ARG A 219 -37.80 52.19 38.29
N SER A 220 -37.47 53.17 37.43
CA SER A 220 -36.16 53.21 36.78
C SER A 220 -35.09 53.78 37.71
N ILE A 221 -33.84 53.37 37.47
CA ILE A 221 -32.68 53.72 38.30
C ILE A 221 -31.60 54.30 37.39
N ALA A 222 -31.19 55.54 37.61
CA ALA A 222 -30.10 56.19 36.88
C ALA A 222 -29.06 56.75 37.87
N ILE A 223 -27.91 56.08 38.00
CA ILE A 223 -26.91 56.38 39.03
C ILE A 223 -25.55 56.62 38.38
N GLY A 224 -24.82 57.67 38.79
CA GLY A 224 -23.46 57.97 38.33
C GLY A 224 -23.35 59.35 37.71
N ASN A 225 -22.92 59.45 36.45
CA ASN A 225 -22.70 60.70 35.74
C ASN A 225 -23.28 60.64 34.32
N GLU A 226 -24.23 61.52 33.98
CA GLU A 226 -24.92 61.58 32.68
C GLU A 226 -25.61 60.27 32.24
N SER A 227 -25.90 59.32 33.14
CA SER A 227 -26.63 58.08 32.82
C SER A 227 -28.13 58.32 32.69
N VAL A 228 -28.78 57.60 31.77
CA VAL A 228 -30.16 57.82 31.32
C VAL A 228 -30.93 56.50 31.28
N ALA A 229 -32.01 56.41 32.05
CA ALA A 229 -32.92 55.26 32.12
C ALA A 229 -34.35 55.69 31.76
N LEU A 230 -34.85 55.27 30.59
CA LEU A 230 -36.06 55.83 29.96
C LEU A 230 -37.32 54.97 30.11
N LYS A 231 -37.20 53.69 30.47
CA LYS A 231 -38.31 52.72 30.43
C LYS A 231 -38.52 52.02 31.78
N ASN A 232 -39.67 51.38 31.92
CA ASN A 232 -40.09 50.78 33.18
C ASN A 232 -39.11 49.71 33.67
N ASN A 233 -38.77 49.76 34.96
CA ASN A 233 -37.82 48.89 35.65
C ASN A 233 -36.41 48.85 35.02
N SER A 234 -36.00 49.89 34.28
CA SER A 234 -34.68 49.93 33.64
C SER A 234 -33.59 50.53 34.55
N THR A 235 -32.37 49.99 34.50
CA THR A 235 -31.23 50.44 35.33
C THR A 235 -30.06 50.93 34.47
N ALA A 236 -29.57 52.15 34.73
CA ALA A 236 -28.38 52.73 34.11
C ALA A 236 -27.38 53.18 35.20
N LEU A 237 -26.27 52.45 35.37
CA LEU A 237 -25.27 52.70 36.42
C LEU A 237 -23.89 53.02 35.82
N GLY A 238 -23.39 54.23 36.09
CA GLY A 238 -22.04 54.69 35.74
C GLY A 238 -22.05 55.94 34.86
N TYR A 239 -21.25 55.99 33.80
CA TYR A 239 -21.03 57.18 32.98
C TYR A 239 -21.77 57.12 31.64
N LYS A 240 -22.65 58.07 31.31
CA LYS A 240 -23.28 58.19 29.98
C LYS A 240 -24.00 56.94 29.43
N ASN A 241 -24.45 56.02 30.29
CA ASN A 241 -25.22 54.87 29.81
C ASN A 241 -26.61 55.32 29.35
N LEU A 242 -27.16 54.71 28.30
CA LEU A 242 -28.49 54.97 27.77
C LEU A 242 -29.30 53.67 27.76
N VAL A 243 -30.37 53.61 28.54
CA VAL A 243 -31.28 52.46 28.57
C VAL A 243 -32.68 52.89 28.13
N ASN A 244 -33.06 52.41 26.95
CA ASN A 244 -34.36 52.63 26.30
C ASN A 244 -35.18 51.33 26.19
N GLY A 245 -34.74 50.25 26.85
CA GLY A 245 -35.44 48.97 26.95
C GLY A 245 -36.17 48.79 28.29
N ILE A 246 -37.33 48.15 28.26
CA ILE A 246 -38.09 47.75 29.47
C ILE A 246 -37.31 46.65 30.22
N VAL A 247 -37.25 46.70 31.55
CA VAL A 247 -36.51 45.75 32.44
C VAL A 247 -35.03 45.59 32.03
N ALA A 248 -34.50 46.52 31.25
CA ALA A 248 -33.16 46.44 30.68
C ALA A 248 -32.12 47.12 31.57
N ASN A 249 -30.86 46.70 31.47
CA ASN A 249 -29.83 47.10 32.41
C ASN A 249 -28.51 47.45 31.71
N ALA A 250 -27.89 48.56 32.10
CA ALA A 250 -26.58 49.00 31.62
C ALA A 250 -25.67 49.37 32.80
N PHE A 251 -24.48 48.77 32.86
CA PHE A 251 -23.50 48.97 33.92
C PHE A 251 -22.13 49.34 33.33
N GLY A 252 -21.53 50.43 33.77
CA GLY A 252 -20.21 50.90 33.30
C GLY A 252 -20.29 52.24 32.55
N ALA A 253 -19.76 52.34 31.33
CA ALA A 253 -19.71 53.59 30.58
C ALA A 253 -20.25 53.51 29.14
N GLN A 254 -21.06 54.48 28.73
CA GLN A 254 -21.56 54.68 27.37
C GLN A 254 -22.22 53.47 26.71
N ASN A 255 -22.75 52.54 27.52
CA ASN A 255 -23.50 51.42 27.00
C ASN A 255 -24.88 51.89 26.55
N THR A 256 -25.37 51.37 25.42
CA THR A 256 -26.69 51.66 24.88
C THR A 256 -27.52 50.39 24.84
N VAL A 257 -28.64 50.34 25.55
CA VAL A 257 -29.55 49.19 25.58
C VAL A 257 -30.94 49.63 25.13
N GLU A 258 -31.29 49.29 23.90
CA GLU A 258 -32.59 49.59 23.27
C GLU A 258 -33.58 48.42 23.42
N ALA A 259 -33.09 47.21 23.74
CA ALA A 259 -33.87 45.99 23.85
C ALA A 259 -34.54 45.78 25.22
N HIS A 260 -35.76 45.24 25.24
CA HIS A 260 -36.39 44.70 26.46
C HIS A 260 -35.60 43.48 26.98
N ASN A 261 -35.36 43.45 28.30
CA ASN A 261 -34.50 42.47 28.99
C ASN A 261 -33.05 42.43 28.47
N GLY A 262 -32.59 43.48 27.79
CA GLY A 262 -31.19 43.60 27.37
C GLY A 262 -30.27 43.88 28.55
N LEU A 263 -29.06 43.33 28.52
CA LEU A 263 -28.00 43.58 29.49
C LEU A 263 -26.73 44.06 28.79
N ALA A 264 -26.21 45.22 29.19
CA ALA A 264 -24.90 45.70 28.78
C ALA A 264 -23.98 45.95 30.00
N VAL A 265 -22.75 45.43 29.96
CA VAL A 265 -21.76 45.59 31.04
C VAL A 265 -20.40 45.97 30.45
N GLY A 266 -19.77 47.01 30.99
CA GLY A 266 -18.44 47.47 30.61
C GLY A 266 -18.50 48.81 29.88
N VAL A 267 -17.86 48.93 28.72
CA VAL A 267 -17.76 50.21 27.99
C VAL A 267 -18.24 50.08 26.55
N GLY A 268 -19.11 50.99 26.11
CA GLY A 268 -19.46 51.17 24.71
C GLY A 268 -20.14 49.97 24.04
N ASN A 269 -20.88 49.15 24.78
CA ASN A 269 -21.69 48.07 24.21
C ASN A 269 -23.01 48.62 23.65
N LYS A 270 -23.51 48.06 22.54
CA LYS A 270 -24.86 48.33 22.03
C LYS A 270 -25.70 47.05 21.96
N VAL A 271 -26.85 47.03 22.64
CA VAL A 271 -27.79 45.90 22.67
C VAL A 271 -29.14 46.33 22.12
N THR A 272 -29.56 45.71 21.02
CA THR A 272 -30.84 45.95 20.33
C THR A 272 -31.68 44.69 20.15
N GLY A 273 -31.08 43.50 20.27
CA GLY A 273 -31.80 42.21 20.27
C GLY A 273 -32.48 41.94 21.62
N LEU A 274 -33.74 41.49 21.59
CA LEU A 274 -34.53 41.09 22.76
C LEU A 274 -33.78 40.00 23.57
N TYR A 275 -33.70 40.14 24.89
CA TYR A 275 -32.87 39.28 25.77
C TYR A 275 -31.37 39.24 25.42
N GLY A 276 -30.87 40.21 24.63
CA GLY A 276 -29.46 40.28 24.24
C GLY A 276 -28.54 40.64 25.40
N ILE A 277 -27.38 39.99 25.50
CA ILE A 277 -26.38 40.25 26.53
C ILE A 277 -25.07 40.67 25.86
N SER A 278 -24.51 41.83 26.24
CA SER A 278 -23.17 42.27 25.81
C SER A 278 -22.31 42.66 27.01
N ILE A 279 -21.27 41.88 27.29
CA ILE A 279 -20.31 42.14 28.37
C ILE A 279 -18.95 42.36 27.74
N GLY A 280 -18.40 43.58 27.83
CA GLY A 280 -17.18 43.92 27.13
C GLY A 280 -16.76 45.37 27.29
N ASN A 281 -15.50 45.64 26.95
CA ASN A 281 -14.91 46.98 27.05
C ASN A 281 -14.48 47.44 25.65
N ALA A 282 -15.11 48.50 25.14
CA ALA A 282 -14.64 49.25 23.98
C ALA A 282 -13.24 49.82 24.26
N SER A 283 -12.27 49.60 23.37
CA SER A 283 -10.88 50.00 23.62
C SER A 283 -10.74 51.52 23.63
N VAL A 284 -10.77 52.13 24.82
CA VAL A 284 -10.56 53.57 25.01
C VAL A 284 -9.06 53.88 24.99
N THR A 285 -8.57 54.42 23.87
CA THR A 285 -7.19 54.90 23.74
C THR A 285 -7.14 56.40 24.07
N GLY A 286 -6.67 56.73 25.27
CA GLY A 286 -6.63 58.11 25.79
C GLY A 286 -7.67 58.35 26.90
N ALA A 287 -7.55 59.48 27.60
CA ALA A 287 -8.46 59.82 28.70
C ALA A 287 -9.85 60.29 28.24
N ASP A 288 -10.06 60.43 26.93
CA ASP A 288 -11.29 60.97 26.35
C ASP A 288 -12.22 59.86 25.83
N LEU A 289 -13.27 59.59 26.60
CA LEU A 289 -14.33 58.63 26.25
C LEU A 289 -15.22 59.09 25.08
N THR A 290 -15.05 60.30 24.51
CA THR A 290 -15.92 60.78 23.42
C THR A 290 -15.80 59.99 22.12
N THR A 291 -14.69 59.29 21.87
CA THR A 291 -14.47 58.50 20.64
C THR A 291 -14.50 56.99 20.91
N LEU A 292 -15.70 56.43 20.99
CA LEU A 292 -15.90 54.97 21.07
C LEU A 292 -15.47 54.28 19.78
N GLN A 293 -14.23 53.80 19.75
CA GLN A 293 -13.78 52.78 18.79
C GLN A 293 -14.15 51.39 19.32
N ASN A 294 -14.40 50.43 18.43
CA ASN A 294 -14.55 49.00 18.77
C ASN A 294 -15.78 48.65 19.65
N ILE A 295 -16.95 49.19 19.30
CA ILE A 295 -18.27 48.89 19.90
C ILE A 295 -18.65 47.41 19.67
N SER A 296 -19.00 46.69 20.73
CA SER A 296 -19.66 45.37 20.62
C SER A 296 -21.16 45.56 20.41
N THR A 297 -21.73 44.98 19.35
CA THR A 297 -23.14 45.13 18.95
C THR A 297 -23.87 43.79 18.98
N VAL A 298 -24.98 43.73 19.73
CA VAL A 298 -25.84 42.55 19.89
C VAL A 298 -27.24 42.90 19.38
N SER A 299 -27.57 42.42 18.18
CA SER A 299 -28.87 42.61 17.53
C SER A 299 -29.70 41.32 17.41
N GLY A 300 -29.08 40.16 17.58
CA GLY A 300 -29.78 38.87 17.63
C GLY A 300 -30.62 38.69 18.90
N VAL A 301 -31.80 38.09 18.78
CA VAL A 301 -32.66 37.73 19.91
C VAL A 301 -32.04 36.57 20.70
N HIS A 302 -32.10 36.61 22.05
CA HIS A 302 -31.47 35.64 22.96
C HIS A 302 -29.95 35.44 22.73
N SER A 303 -29.25 36.43 22.15
CA SER A 303 -27.85 36.28 21.74
C SER A 303 -26.87 36.93 22.72
N ILE A 304 -25.64 36.41 22.77
CA ILE A 304 -24.64 36.76 23.78
C ILE A 304 -23.34 37.21 23.10
N SER A 305 -22.79 38.34 23.55
CA SER A 305 -21.45 38.84 23.21
C SER A 305 -20.60 39.01 24.46
N LEU A 306 -19.45 38.35 24.49
CA LEU A 306 -18.42 38.54 25.52
C LEU A 306 -17.13 39.07 24.86
N GLY A 307 -16.69 40.27 25.25
CA GLY A 307 -15.47 40.92 24.78
C GLY A 307 -15.68 42.14 23.87
N ASN A 308 -14.66 42.48 23.07
CA ASN A 308 -14.51 43.78 22.42
C ASN A 308 -14.80 43.74 20.91
N SER A 309 -15.43 44.78 20.35
CA SER A 309 -15.65 44.94 18.89
C SER A 309 -16.47 43.82 18.21
N ASN A 310 -17.25 43.07 18.97
CA ASN A 310 -17.96 41.90 18.45
C ASN A 310 -19.26 42.29 17.72
N ALA A 311 -19.72 41.46 16.78
CA ALA A 311 -21.00 41.66 16.11
C ALA A 311 -21.84 40.39 16.11
N VAL A 312 -23.00 40.44 16.78
CA VAL A 312 -23.92 39.31 16.95
C VAL A 312 -25.26 39.66 16.31
N LYS A 313 -25.55 39.04 15.16
CA LYS A 313 -26.78 39.31 14.39
C LYS A 313 -27.79 38.16 14.41
N GLY A 314 -27.31 36.92 14.46
CA GLY A 314 -28.16 35.74 14.50
C GLY A 314 -28.89 35.58 15.84
N GLN A 315 -30.10 35.02 15.80
CA GLN A 315 -30.83 34.60 16.98
C GLN A 315 -30.11 33.44 17.66
N TYR A 316 -30.15 33.38 18.99
CA TYR A 316 -29.46 32.37 19.82
C TYR A 316 -27.94 32.26 19.56
N ALA A 317 -27.34 33.25 18.91
CA ALA A 317 -25.92 33.26 18.57
C ALA A 317 -25.04 33.60 19.79
N LEU A 318 -23.83 33.04 19.80
CA LEU A 318 -22.83 33.27 20.85
C LEU A 318 -21.53 33.79 20.23
N VAL A 319 -21.03 34.91 20.73
CA VAL A 319 -19.71 35.43 20.37
C VAL A 319 -18.85 35.65 21.62
N VAL A 320 -17.64 35.10 21.63
CA VAL A 320 -16.68 35.26 22.74
C VAL A 320 -15.31 35.59 22.16
N GLY A 321 -14.82 36.82 22.34
CA GLY A 321 -13.51 37.22 21.84
C GLY A 321 -13.38 38.70 21.52
N LYS A 322 -12.48 39.02 20.57
CA LYS A 322 -12.23 40.37 20.08
C LYS A 322 -12.43 40.43 18.56
N SER A 323 -13.23 41.38 18.10
CA SER A 323 -13.54 41.61 16.67
C SER A 323 -14.17 40.39 15.98
N SER A 324 -14.89 39.57 16.75
CA SER A 324 -15.46 38.29 16.33
C SER A 324 -16.94 38.44 15.95
N ARG A 325 -17.46 37.57 15.07
CA ARG A 325 -18.76 37.80 14.43
C ARG A 325 -19.59 36.53 14.24
N ALA A 326 -20.86 36.59 14.61
CA ALA A 326 -21.87 35.55 14.39
C ALA A 326 -23.07 36.17 13.65
N TYR A 327 -23.31 35.76 12.40
CA TYR A 327 -24.23 36.46 11.49
C TYR A 327 -25.62 35.85 11.36
N LEU A 328 -25.74 34.52 11.42
CA LEU A 328 -27.01 33.79 11.23
C LEU A 328 -27.39 32.99 12.48
N ASP A 329 -28.62 32.48 12.51
CA ASP A 329 -29.20 31.87 13.71
C ASP A 329 -28.41 30.63 14.17
N ASN A 330 -28.35 30.46 15.49
CA ASN A 330 -27.54 29.45 16.21
C ASN A 330 -26.04 29.46 15.87
N SER A 331 -25.51 30.53 15.26
CA SER A 331 -24.08 30.59 14.93
C SER A 331 -23.21 30.94 16.15
N ILE A 332 -22.11 30.20 16.31
CA ILE A 332 -21.17 30.34 17.43
C ILE A 332 -19.81 30.81 16.90
N ALA A 333 -19.23 31.88 17.47
CA ALA A 333 -17.91 32.39 17.12
C ALA A 333 -17.06 32.68 18.38
N ILE A 334 -16.10 31.80 18.69
CA ILE A 334 -15.24 31.86 19.88
C ILE A 334 -13.78 32.06 19.46
N GLY A 335 -13.06 32.97 20.11
CA GLY A 335 -11.67 33.33 19.79
C GLY A 335 -11.56 34.62 18.97
N SER A 336 -10.40 35.28 19.00
CA SER A 336 -10.15 36.58 18.35
C SER A 336 -10.34 36.53 16.84
N LYS A 337 -11.07 37.48 16.25
CA LYS A 337 -11.39 37.56 14.81
C LYS A 337 -12.05 36.29 14.25
N SER A 338 -12.66 35.45 15.07
CA SER A 338 -13.44 34.30 14.59
C SER A 338 -14.71 34.78 13.89
N ILE A 339 -15.12 34.05 12.85
CA ILE A 339 -16.28 34.42 12.03
C ILE A 339 -17.13 33.17 11.77
N SER A 340 -18.38 33.22 12.22
CA SER A 340 -19.41 32.23 11.94
C SER A 340 -20.51 32.90 11.11
N LYS A 341 -20.62 32.54 9.82
CA LYS A 341 -21.57 33.15 8.88
C LYS A 341 -22.76 32.25 8.53
N GLY A 342 -22.64 30.93 8.68
CA GLY A 342 -23.68 29.98 8.30
C GLY A 342 -24.78 29.85 9.34
N LEU A 343 -25.96 29.40 8.90
CA LEU A 343 -26.99 28.89 9.79
C LEU A 343 -26.43 27.67 10.55
N ASN A 344 -26.56 27.63 11.88
CA ASN A 344 -26.03 26.58 12.74
C ASN A 344 -24.50 26.35 12.62
N SER A 345 -23.71 27.34 12.13
CA SER A 345 -22.26 27.17 11.98
C SER A 345 -21.49 27.45 13.28
N THR A 346 -20.34 26.81 13.46
CA THR A 346 -19.50 26.99 14.66
C THR A 346 -18.05 27.27 14.26
N ALA A 347 -17.52 28.41 14.69
CA ALA A 347 -16.11 28.80 14.53
C ALA A 347 -15.47 28.96 15.92
N ILE A 348 -14.45 28.17 16.23
CA ILE A 348 -13.76 28.18 17.52
C ILE A 348 -12.24 28.24 17.29
N GLY A 349 -11.62 29.36 17.64
CA GLY A 349 -10.18 29.59 17.48
C GLY A 349 -9.89 31.00 16.97
N SER A 350 -8.68 31.49 17.20
CA SER A 350 -8.23 32.75 16.59
C SER A 350 -8.29 32.63 15.07
N THR A 351 -8.92 33.60 14.40
CA THR A 351 -9.13 33.67 12.94
C THR A 351 -9.84 32.46 12.30
N ALA A 352 -10.54 31.64 13.10
CA ALA A 352 -11.38 30.54 12.60
C ALA A 352 -12.59 31.03 11.80
N GLN A 353 -12.95 30.34 10.72
CA GLN A 353 -13.96 30.76 9.75
C GLN A 353 -14.89 29.61 9.37
N ALA A 354 -16.14 29.65 9.83
CA ALA A 354 -17.21 28.74 9.41
C ALA A 354 -18.23 29.52 8.55
N MET A 355 -18.15 29.38 7.23
CA MET A 355 -18.78 30.33 6.30
C MET A 355 -20.20 29.95 5.83
N ASN A 356 -20.55 28.67 5.84
CA ASN A 356 -21.79 28.15 5.24
C ASN A 356 -22.57 27.21 6.18
N ALA A 357 -23.74 26.73 5.76
CA ALA A 357 -24.72 26.14 6.68
C ALA A 357 -24.20 24.85 7.33
N SER A 358 -24.38 24.73 8.66
CA SER A 358 -23.86 23.62 9.48
C SER A 358 -22.36 23.34 9.34
N SER A 359 -21.56 24.35 8.98
CA SER A 359 -20.09 24.22 8.92
C SER A 359 -19.43 24.36 10.30
N LEU A 360 -18.32 23.66 10.51
CA LEU A 360 -17.59 23.59 11.78
C LEU A 360 -16.09 23.86 11.56
N ALA A 361 -15.58 24.97 12.06
CA ALA A 361 -14.17 25.34 11.99
C ALA A 361 -13.56 25.46 13.41
N VAL A 362 -12.70 24.52 13.82
CA VAL A 362 -12.12 24.47 15.17
C VAL A 362 -10.59 24.45 15.11
N GLY A 363 -9.95 25.58 15.43
CA GLY A 363 -8.49 25.74 15.43
C GLY A 363 -8.05 27.13 14.98
N HIS A 364 -6.78 27.48 15.23
CA HIS A 364 -6.23 28.71 14.68
C HIS A 364 -6.15 28.62 13.15
N ASN A 365 -6.71 29.61 12.45
CA ASN A 365 -6.86 29.64 10.99
C ASN A 365 -7.66 28.46 10.39
N ALA A 366 -8.51 27.78 11.16
CA ALA A 366 -9.43 26.78 10.60
C ALA A 366 -10.41 27.44 9.61
N ILE A 367 -10.57 26.90 8.40
CA ILE A 367 -11.46 27.47 7.37
C ILE A 367 -12.39 26.39 6.80
N SER A 368 -13.68 26.50 7.10
CA SER A 368 -14.76 25.68 6.54
C SER A 368 -15.64 26.54 5.63
N LEU A 369 -15.44 26.40 4.32
CA LEU A 369 -16.16 27.17 3.29
C LEU A 369 -17.42 26.46 2.78
N GLY A 370 -17.49 25.13 2.82
CA GLY A 370 -18.64 24.38 2.30
C GLY A 370 -19.81 24.23 3.28
N ASP A 371 -21.01 24.01 2.74
CA ASP A 371 -22.14 23.48 3.54
C ASP A 371 -21.75 22.14 4.19
N LYS A 372 -22.10 21.96 5.47
CA LYS A 372 -21.79 20.76 6.27
C LYS A 372 -20.30 20.39 6.30
N SER A 373 -19.41 21.34 6.01
CA SER A 373 -17.96 21.09 5.99
C SER A 373 -17.34 21.20 7.38
N ILE A 374 -16.35 20.36 7.66
CA ILE A 374 -15.67 20.26 8.97
C ILE A 374 -14.18 20.55 8.78
N SER A 375 -13.62 21.49 9.51
CA SER A 375 -12.18 21.78 9.57
C SER A 375 -11.70 21.81 11.02
N ILE A 376 -10.76 20.94 11.38
CA ILE A 376 -10.21 20.85 12.75
C ILE A 376 -8.69 20.96 12.71
N GLY A 377 -8.12 21.85 13.53
CA GLY A 377 -6.73 22.32 13.41
C GLY A 377 -6.61 23.50 12.43
N ASN A 378 -5.39 23.80 11.97
CA ASN A 378 -5.16 24.73 10.85
C ASN A 378 -5.51 24.04 9.52
N ALA A 379 -6.79 23.68 9.36
CA ALA A 379 -7.31 22.86 8.27
C ALA A 379 -8.26 23.65 7.36
N GLN A 380 -8.39 23.22 6.11
CA GLN A 380 -9.19 23.90 5.08
C GLN A 380 -10.15 22.92 4.38
N SER A 381 -11.44 23.15 4.51
CA SER A 381 -12.52 22.37 3.89
C SER A 381 -13.29 23.28 2.94
N LEU A 382 -13.01 23.16 1.65
CA LEU A 382 -13.35 24.19 0.67
C LEU A 382 -14.75 24.03 0.05
N GLU A 383 -15.27 22.80 0.05
CA GLU A 383 -16.47 22.42 -0.70
C GLU A 383 -17.52 21.69 0.14
N LYS A 384 -18.73 21.50 -0.41
CA LYS A 384 -19.84 20.85 0.32
C LYS A 384 -19.49 19.47 0.87
N SER A 385 -19.85 19.24 2.13
CA SER A 385 -19.64 18.00 2.89
C SER A 385 -18.18 17.51 2.90
N THR A 386 -17.22 18.43 2.88
CA THR A 386 -15.79 18.11 3.00
C THR A 386 -15.33 18.05 4.45
N THR A 387 -14.34 17.20 4.74
CA THR A 387 -13.75 17.05 6.09
C THR A 387 -12.24 17.19 6.04
N ALA A 388 -11.67 18.15 6.77
CA ALA A 388 -10.22 18.36 6.89
C ALA A 388 -9.82 18.38 8.37
N ILE A 389 -8.91 17.49 8.79
CA ILE A 389 -8.49 17.37 10.19
C ILE A 389 -6.96 17.29 10.25
N GLY A 390 -6.33 18.27 10.90
CA GLY A 390 -4.88 18.32 11.10
C GLY A 390 -4.25 19.64 10.65
N SER A 391 -2.99 19.86 11.03
CA SER A 391 -2.24 21.06 10.63
C SER A 391 -1.98 21.05 9.12
N ASN A 392 -2.46 22.07 8.41
CA ASN A 392 -2.41 22.22 6.95
C ASN A 392 -3.14 21.12 6.16
N ALA A 393 -4.10 20.40 6.76
CA ALA A 393 -4.95 19.44 6.03
C ALA A 393 -5.92 20.17 5.09
N LYS A 394 -6.15 19.63 3.87
CA LYS A 394 -6.99 20.27 2.84
C LYS A 394 -7.93 19.29 2.13
N ALA A 395 -9.23 19.52 2.26
CA ALA A 395 -10.26 18.84 1.49
C ALA A 395 -10.87 19.83 0.47
N TRP A 396 -10.59 19.61 -0.81
CA TRP A 396 -10.79 20.62 -1.87
C TRP A 396 -12.12 20.51 -2.61
N VAL A 397 -12.64 19.29 -2.78
CA VAL A 397 -13.78 18.98 -3.67
C VAL A 397 -14.85 18.21 -2.91
N PHE A 398 -16.12 18.31 -3.33
CA PHE A 398 -17.26 17.76 -2.59
C PHE A 398 -17.08 16.29 -2.15
N HIS A 399 -17.56 16.00 -0.93
CA HIS A 399 -17.38 14.73 -0.20
C HIS A 399 -15.91 14.31 0.08
N SER A 400 -14.89 15.09 -0.30
CA SER A 400 -13.50 14.72 -0.02
C SER A 400 -13.13 14.85 1.47
N THR A 401 -12.23 13.97 1.93
CA THR A 401 -11.81 13.87 3.33
C THR A 401 -10.29 13.78 3.45
N ALA A 402 -9.68 14.75 4.13
CA ALA A 402 -8.24 14.85 4.39
C ALA A 402 -7.97 14.85 5.89
N ILE A 403 -7.31 13.81 6.42
CA ILE A 403 -7.01 13.65 7.85
C ILE A 403 -5.52 13.42 8.00
N GLY A 404 -4.79 14.36 8.62
CA GLY A 404 -3.33 14.27 8.83
C GLY A 404 -2.61 15.55 8.43
N ASN A 405 -1.40 15.74 8.97
CA ASN A 405 -0.60 16.93 8.66
C ASN A 405 -0.27 17.00 7.16
N THR A 406 -0.51 18.16 6.53
CA THR A 406 -0.37 18.41 5.09
C THR A 406 -1.07 17.41 4.16
N SER A 407 -2.07 16.66 4.66
CA SER A 407 -2.90 15.77 3.84
C SER A 407 -3.77 16.56 2.85
N GLU A 408 -3.94 16.06 1.64
CA GLU A 408 -4.73 16.71 0.59
C GLU A 408 -5.66 15.73 -0.14
N ALA A 409 -6.97 15.93 0.03
CA ALA A 409 -8.00 15.23 -0.73
C ALA A 409 -8.54 16.18 -1.80
N ARG A 410 -8.06 16.00 -3.03
CA ARG A 410 -8.25 16.91 -4.18
C ARG A 410 -9.27 16.39 -5.21
N GLY A 411 -9.60 15.10 -5.19
CA GLY A 411 -10.66 14.53 -6.02
C GLY A 411 -12.04 14.56 -5.34
N GLU A 412 -13.10 14.53 -6.13
CA GLU A 412 -14.47 14.19 -5.66
C GLU A 412 -14.46 12.91 -4.84
N SER A 413 -15.12 12.92 -3.68
CA SER A 413 -15.25 11.72 -2.81
C SER A 413 -13.91 11.01 -2.53
N SER A 414 -12.79 11.75 -2.60
CA SER A 414 -11.45 11.22 -2.37
C SER A 414 -11.10 11.24 -0.88
N LEU A 415 -10.24 10.30 -0.46
CA LEU A 415 -9.87 10.12 0.93
C LEU A 415 -8.33 10.11 1.06
N ALA A 416 -7.79 10.91 1.97
CA ALA A 416 -6.35 11.00 2.25
C ALA A 416 -6.13 10.99 3.77
N VAL A 417 -5.59 9.89 4.32
CA VAL A 417 -5.47 9.65 5.78
C VAL A 417 -4.03 9.36 6.20
N GLY A 418 -3.40 10.30 6.88
CA GLY A 418 -2.02 10.31 7.36
C GLY A 418 -1.21 11.48 6.78
N GLN A 419 0.07 11.56 7.11
CA GLN A 419 0.91 12.72 6.80
C GLN A 419 1.20 12.83 5.30
N ASN A 420 0.99 14.02 4.74
CA ASN A 420 1.35 14.39 3.36
C ASN A 420 0.80 13.46 2.25
N ASN A 421 -0.27 12.71 2.53
CA ASN A 421 -1.01 11.93 1.54
C ASN A 421 -1.76 12.85 0.57
N LYS A 422 -1.77 12.50 -0.72
CA LYS A 422 -2.38 13.31 -1.79
C LYS A 422 -3.23 12.45 -2.72
N SER A 423 -4.55 12.54 -2.56
CA SER A 423 -5.54 11.86 -3.40
C SER A 423 -6.09 12.86 -4.43
N TYR A 424 -5.55 12.84 -5.65
CA TYR A 424 -5.75 13.89 -6.66
C TYR A 424 -7.05 13.79 -7.48
N VAL A 425 -7.66 12.61 -7.57
CA VAL A 425 -8.69 12.30 -8.58
C VAL A 425 -9.90 11.61 -7.95
N ALA A 426 -11.06 11.67 -8.61
CA ALA A 426 -12.33 11.18 -8.08
C ALA A 426 -12.25 9.72 -7.60
N HIS A 427 -12.82 9.48 -6.41
CA HIS A 427 -12.81 8.19 -5.70
C HIS A 427 -11.40 7.61 -5.45
N SER A 428 -10.34 8.43 -5.47
CA SER A 428 -8.99 7.96 -5.12
C SER A 428 -8.75 7.98 -3.61
N PHE A 429 -7.98 7.00 -3.14
CA PHE A 429 -7.80 6.72 -1.72
C PHE A 429 -6.32 6.59 -1.35
N SER A 430 -5.88 7.23 -0.27
CA SER A 430 -4.55 7.03 0.31
C SER A 430 -4.61 6.95 1.83
N ALA A 431 -3.99 5.91 2.40
CA ALA A 431 -3.80 5.75 3.84
C ALA A 431 -2.36 5.36 4.20
N GLY A 432 -1.88 5.85 5.33
CA GLY A 432 -0.46 5.84 5.71
C GLY A 432 0.16 7.21 5.39
N ASP A 433 1.44 7.30 5.01
CA ASP A 433 2.09 8.60 4.83
C ASP A 433 2.76 8.75 3.44
N TRP A 434 2.86 9.98 2.93
CA TRP A 434 3.56 10.36 1.70
C TRP A 434 3.04 9.73 0.39
N ASN A 435 1.84 9.15 0.37
CA ASN A 435 1.28 8.55 -0.84
C ASN A 435 0.76 9.62 -1.82
N SER A 436 0.88 9.36 -3.13
CA SER A 436 0.46 10.26 -4.22
C SER A 436 -0.36 9.46 -5.24
N ILE A 437 -1.67 9.70 -5.28
CA ILE A 437 -2.63 8.91 -6.08
C ILE A 437 -3.34 9.80 -7.09
N LYS A 438 -2.95 9.64 -8.37
CA LYS A 438 -3.44 10.41 -9.53
C LYS A 438 -4.39 9.61 -10.44
N GLY A 439 -4.59 8.31 -10.17
CA GLY A 439 -5.60 7.50 -10.86
C GLY A 439 -7.01 7.69 -10.32
N ARG A 440 -8.02 7.67 -11.19
CA ARG A 440 -9.44 7.47 -10.78
C ARG A 440 -9.64 6.02 -10.32
N TYR A 441 -10.41 5.83 -9.24
CA TYR A 441 -10.62 4.51 -8.60
C TYR A 441 -9.31 3.79 -8.23
N ALA A 442 -8.24 4.54 -7.97
CA ALA A 442 -6.95 4.00 -7.54
C ALA A 442 -6.77 4.22 -6.03
N GLY A 443 -5.93 3.41 -5.38
CA GLY A 443 -5.58 3.72 -4.00
C GLY A 443 -4.45 2.93 -3.35
N SER A 444 -3.95 3.46 -2.24
CA SER A 444 -2.78 2.92 -1.55
C SER A 444 -2.93 2.78 -0.04
N PHE A 445 -2.32 1.75 0.52
CA PHE A 445 -1.99 1.64 1.93
C PHE A 445 -0.47 1.61 2.13
N GLY A 446 0.05 2.41 3.06
CA GLY A 446 1.44 2.37 3.51
C GLY A 446 2.22 3.66 3.25
N TYR A 447 3.47 3.56 2.82
CA TYR A 447 4.41 4.69 2.80
C TYR A 447 4.94 5.02 1.40
N HIS A 448 4.82 6.28 0.97
CA HIS A 448 5.48 6.79 -0.25
C HIS A 448 5.08 6.09 -1.56
N ASN A 449 3.88 5.51 -1.67
CA ASN A 449 3.42 4.90 -2.92
C ASN A 449 2.94 5.97 -3.92
N ASN A 450 3.25 5.80 -5.20
CA ASN A 450 2.91 6.73 -6.28
C ASN A 450 2.13 6.00 -7.38
N ILE A 451 0.82 6.21 -7.46
CA ILE A 451 -0.05 5.58 -8.47
C ILE A 451 -0.50 6.65 -9.46
N ASN A 452 -0.04 6.56 -10.69
CA ASN A 452 -0.28 7.57 -11.73
C ASN A 452 -1.46 7.24 -12.66
N ASN A 453 -1.93 5.98 -12.68
CA ASN A 453 -2.99 5.52 -13.61
C ASN A 453 -4.16 4.77 -12.94
N HIS A 454 -5.18 4.46 -13.73
CA HIS A 454 -6.55 4.17 -13.27
C HIS A 454 -6.77 2.75 -12.74
N GLY A 455 -7.64 2.62 -11.72
CA GLY A 455 -8.04 1.32 -11.17
C GLY A 455 -6.90 0.51 -10.55
N SER A 456 -5.78 1.16 -10.23
CA SER A 456 -4.55 0.53 -9.75
C SER A 456 -4.37 0.71 -8.24
N TYR A 457 -3.77 -0.29 -7.59
CA TYR A 457 -3.69 -0.37 -6.12
C TYR A 457 -2.30 -0.75 -5.61
N SER A 458 -1.89 -0.19 -4.47
CA SER A 458 -0.62 -0.56 -3.83
C SER A 458 -0.75 -0.81 -2.33
N TYR A 459 -0.11 -1.85 -1.83
CA TYR A 459 0.01 -2.12 -0.40
C TYR A 459 1.48 -2.29 -0.02
N GLY A 460 1.99 -1.42 0.86
CA GLY A 460 3.37 -1.44 1.34
C GLY A 460 4.07 -0.10 1.11
N ASN A 461 5.33 -0.11 0.65
CA ASN A 461 6.13 1.12 0.58
C ASN A 461 6.90 1.32 -0.71
N GLU A 462 7.05 2.59 -1.14
CA GLU A 462 7.81 3.02 -2.33
C GLU A 462 7.35 2.36 -3.66
N ASN A 463 6.12 1.84 -3.73
CA ASN A 463 5.63 1.26 -4.99
C ASN A 463 5.23 2.38 -5.96
N THR A 464 5.71 2.30 -7.20
CA THR A 464 5.30 3.16 -8.30
C THR A 464 4.48 2.35 -9.30
N ILE A 465 3.28 2.84 -9.66
CA ILE A 465 2.39 2.18 -10.62
C ILE A 465 1.98 3.21 -11.67
N ASP A 466 2.57 3.08 -12.86
CA ASP A 466 2.32 3.89 -14.05
C ASP A 466 1.36 3.22 -15.03
N SER A 467 0.83 2.03 -14.74
CA SER A 467 -0.16 1.33 -15.56
C SER A 467 -1.58 1.29 -14.97
N ASN A 468 -2.54 0.90 -15.79
CA ASN A 468 -3.94 0.71 -15.42
C ASN A 468 -4.22 -0.71 -14.91
N LEU A 469 -5.20 -0.81 -14.01
CA LEU A 469 -5.75 -2.08 -13.50
C LEU A 469 -4.69 -2.99 -12.86
N SER A 470 -3.62 -2.41 -12.29
CA SER A 470 -2.46 -3.14 -11.77
C SER A 470 -2.37 -3.05 -10.26
N MET A 471 -1.78 -4.07 -9.63
CA MET A 471 -1.63 -4.15 -8.18
C MET A 471 -0.19 -4.44 -7.76
N ALA A 472 0.33 -3.70 -6.79
CA ALA A 472 1.65 -3.98 -6.18
C ALA A 472 1.53 -4.20 -4.68
N ILE A 473 1.87 -5.41 -4.21
CA ILE A 473 1.95 -5.76 -2.79
C ILE A 473 3.42 -5.98 -2.42
N GLY A 474 3.93 -5.21 -1.47
CA GLY A 474 5.30 -5.25 -0.97
C GLY A 474 6.02 -3.92 -1.17
N SER A 475 7.29 -3.93 -1.59
CA SER A 475 8.14 -2.74 -1.48
C SER A 475 9.10 -2.42 -2.64
N SER A 476 9.24 -1.13 -2.95
CA SER A 476 10.03 -0.59 -4.08
C SER A 476 9.76 -1.30 -5.42
N ASN A 477 8.50 -1.68 -5.68
CA ASN A 477 8.11 -2.25 -6.97
C ASN A 477 7.77 -1.12 -7.95
N ASN A 478 8.16 -1.26 -9.20
CA ASN A 478 7.82 -0.36 -10.29
C ASN A 478 7.01 -1.11 -11.34
N ILE A 479 5.75 -0.74 -11.55
CA ILE A 479 4.94 -1.22 -12.67
C ILE A 479 4.91 -0.10 -13.70
N ASN A 480 5.64 -0.26 -14.80
CA ASN A 480 5.74 0.77 -15.83
C ASN A 480 4.42 0.93 -16.61
N SER A 481 4.31 1.98 -17.43
CA SER A 481 3.12 2.28 -18.22
C SER A 481 2.78 1.29 -19.35
N SER A 482 3.67 0.34 -19.69
CA SER A 482 3.38 -0.74 -20.65
C SER A 482 2.90 -2.03 -19.99
N ALA A 483 2.88 -2.09 -18.65
CA ALA A 483 2.52 -3.26 -17.86
C ALA A 483 1.10 -3.16 -17.27
N ASP A 484 0.10 -2.86 -18.11
CA ASP A 484 -1.33 -2.88 -17.73
C ASP A 484 -1.76 -4.28 -17.23
N ARG A 485 -2.71 -4.32 -16.29
CA ARG A 485 -3.24 -5.57 -15.68
C ARG A 485 -2.16 -6.46 -15.08
N THR A 486 -1.17 -5.87 -14.42
CA THR A 486 -0.07 -6.62 -13.78
C THR A 486 -0.27 -6.73 -12.27
N PHE A 487 -0.12 -7.94 -11.74
CA PHE A 487 -0.15 -8.20 -10.30
C PHE A 487 1.25 -8.54 -9.78
N ILE A 488 1.73 -7.79 -8.79
CA ILE A 488 2.98 -8.02 -8.09
C ILE A 488 2.71 -8.43 -6.63
N LEU A 489 3.35 -9.51 -6.19
CA LEU A 489 3.57 -9.81 -4.78
C LEU A 489 5.08 -10.01 -4.54
N GLY A 490 5.77 -8.98 -4.07
CA GLY A 490 7.22 -9.02 -3.92
C GLY A 490 7.87 -7.68 -3.59
N ARG A 491 9.19 -7.63 -3.75
CA ARG A 491 10.02 -6.43 -3.54
C ARG A 491 10.93 -6.21 -4.75
N GLY A 492 11.23 -4.95 -5.06
CA GLY A 492 12.25 -4.58 -6.04
C GLY A 492 11.99 -5.11 -7.46
N ILE A 493 10.74 -5.41 -7.81
CA ILE A 493 10.35 -5.87 -9.16
C ILE A 493 10.20 -4.65 -10.07
N ASN A 494 10.72 -4.74 -11.30
CA ASN A 494 10.44 -3.79 -12.38
C ASN A 494 9.58 -4.51 -13.43
N ALA A 495 8.27 -4.29 -13.41
CA ALA A 495 7.33 -4.85 -14.37
C ALA A 495 7.26 -4.01 -15.64
N THR A 496 7.40 -4.69 -16.78
CA THR A 496 7.47 -4.10 -18.12
C THR A 496 6.51 -4.73 -19.14
N HIS A 497 5.89 -5.86 -18.77
CA HIS A 497 4.98 -6.64 -19.62
C HIS A 497 3.59 -6.70 -18.99
N GLN A 498 2.57 -6.48 -19.81
CA GLN A 498 1.15 -6.51 -19.42
C GLN A 498 0.65 -7.91 -19.02
N ASN A 499 -0.56 -7.96 -18.47
CA ASN A 499 -1.35 -9.18 -18.21
C ASN A 499 -0.60 -10.25 -17.39
N SER A 500 0.37 -9.85 -16.55
CA SER A 500 1.35 -10.73 -15.91
C SER A 500 1.17 -10.81 -14.39
N VAL A 501 1.59 -11.92 -13.79
CA VAL A 501 1.62 -12.13 -12.33
C VAL A 501 3.06 -12.40 -11.91
N ILE A 502 3.64 -11.55 -11.05
CA ILE A 502 5.06 -11.63 -10.67
C ILE A 502 5.17 -11.83 -9.16
N LEU A 503 5.73 -12.98 -8.77
CA LEU A 503 5.72 -13.49 -7.40
C LEU A 503 7.13 -13.71 -6.85
N GLY A 504 7.48 -12.95 -5.80
CA GLY A 504 8.73 -13.06 -5.06
C GLY A 504 9.70 -11.90 -5.32
N ASN A 505 10.56 -11.61 -4.33
CA ASN A 505 11.56 -10.54 -4.39
C ASN A 505 12.47 -10.64 -5.64
N LYS A 506 12.63 -9.51 -6.36
CA LYS A 506 13.40 -9.36 -7.61
C LYS A 506 13.08 -10.36 -8.71
N SER A 507 11.84 -10.87 -8.75
CA SER A 507 11.41 -11.74 -9.84
C SER A 507 11.32 -10.98 -11.16
N GLU A 508 11.67 -11.65 -12.25
CA GLU A 508 11.82 -10.99 -13.54
C GLU A 508 10.49 -10.74 -14.25
N SER A 509 10.34 -9.56 -14.86
CA SER A 509 9.27 -9.33 -15.83
C SER A 509 9.74 -9.77 -17.21
N LYS A 510 9.03 -10.74 -17.81
CA LYS A 510 9.40 -11.34 -19.09
C LYS A 510 8.16 -11.51 -19.98
N ALA A 511 8.30 -11.29 -21.28
CA ALA A 511 7.29 -11.67 -22.26
C ALA A 511 7.08 -13.19 -22.29
N ALA A 512 5.84 -13.61 -22.57
CA ALA A 512 5.57 -15.00 -22.88
C ALA A 512 6.40 -15.44 -24.09
N THR A 513 7.06 -16.60 -23.98
CA THR A 513 7.93 -17.13 -25.03
C THR A 513 7.18 -18.23 -25.76
N ALA A 514 6.90 -18.04 -27.05
CA ALA A 514 6.36 -19.09 -27.91
C ALA A 514 7.39 -20.22 -28.05
N ILE A 515 7.09 -21.40 -27.50
CA ILE A 515 7.86 -22.62 -27.74
C ILE A 515 6.97 -23.55 -28.57
N SER A 516 7.31 -23.70 -29.86
CA SER A 516 6.58 -24.56 -30.81
C SER A 516 7.26 -25.90 -31.07
N SER A 517 8.50 -26.06 -30.61
CA SER A 517 9.28 -27.29 -30.73
C SER A 517 10.40 -27.38 -29.68
N ALA A 518 10.90 -28.58 -29.43
CA ALA A 518 12.12 -28.84 -28.66
C ALA A 518 12.95 -29.96 -29.30
N LYS A 519 14.26 -30.00 -29.04
CA LYS A 519 15.13 -31.11 -29.46
C LYS A 519 15.60 -31.93 -28.27
N ILE A 520 15.38 -33.24 -28.32
CA ILE A 520 15.85 -34.21 -27.32
C ILE A 520 16.79 -35.19 -28.04
N SER A 521 18.09 -35.08 -27.81
CA SER A 521 19.11 -35.98 -28.38
C SER A 521 19.00 -36.22 -29.90
N GLY A 522 18.62 -35.18 -30.66
CA GLY A 522 18.42 -35.23 -32.12
C GLY A 522 16.95 -35.37 -32.56
N LEU A 523 16.07 -35.95 -31.73
CA LEU A 523 14.63 -35.99 -31.99
C LEU A 523 14.06 -34.56 -31.88
N SER A 524 13.42 -34.08 -32.96
CA SER A 524 12.70 -32.81 -32.95
C SER A 524 11.23 -33.07 -32.63
N VAL A 525 10.79 -32.67 -31.45
CA VAL A 525 9.39 -32.72 -31.04
C VAL A 525 8.75 -31.40 -31.45
N THR A 526 7.66 -31.45 -32.20
CA THR A 526 6.91 -30.28 -32.71
C THR A 526 5.45 -30.33 -32.25
N SER A 527 4.70 -29.26 -32.51
CA SER A 527 3.24 -29.21 -32.24
C SER A 527 2.86 -29.20 -30.75
N PHE A 528 3.53 -28.39 -29.94
CA PHE A 528 3.12 -28.15 -28.56
C PHE A 528 1.80 -27.35 -28.47
N ALA A 529 0.86 -27.81 -27.66
CA ALA A 529 -0.33 -27.03 -27.28
C ALA A 529 0.05 -25.81 -26.42
N GLY A 530 -0.79 -24.78 -26.43
CA GLY A 530 -0.58 -23.59 -25.60
C GLY A 530 0.62 -22.74 -25.99
N VAL A 531 0.85 -22.52 -27.30
CA VAL A 531 1.93 -21.64 -27.79
C VAL A 531 1.80 -20.25 -27.15
N GLY A 532 2.76 -19.88 -26.30
CA GLY A 532 2.73 -18.62 -25.56
C GLY A 532 2.67 -17.40 -26.48
N ASN A 533 1.58 -16.63 -26.39
CA ASN A 533 1.39 -15.36 -27.11
C ASN A 533 1.92 -14.21 -26.25
N ALA A 534 2.73 -13.30 -26.81
CA ALA A 534 3.24 -12.11 -26.11
C ALA A 534 2.13 -11.16 -25.58
N GLU A 535 0.90 -11.26 -26.09
CA GLU A 535 -0.28 -10.54 -25.56
C GLU A 535 -0.80 -11.14 -24.25
N TYR A 536 -0.60 -12.44 -24.02
CA TYR A 536 -0.98 -13.13 -22.79
C TYR A 536 0.24 -13.20 -21.86
N GLY A 537 0.17 -12.48 -20.73
CA GLY A 537 1.31 -12.33 -19.83
C GLY A 537 1.70 -13.61 -19.10
N VAL A 538 2.78 -13.54 -18.31
CA VAL A 538 3.36 -14.72 -17.64
C VAL A 538 3.11 -14.73 -16.15
N VAL A 539 3.10 -15.93 -15.55
CA VAL A 539 3.36 -16.11 -14.12
C VAL A 539 4.87 -16.25 -13.93
N SER A 540 5.51 -15.25 -13.34
CA SER A 540 6.95 -15.24 -13.06
C SER A 540 7.22 -15.54 -11.58
N VAL A 541 8.09 -16.51 -11.30
CA VAL A 541 8.42 -16.97 -9.94
C VAL A 541 9.93 -16.99 -9.69
N GLY A 542 10.41 -16.02 -8.91
CA GLY A 542 11.81 -15.93 -8.51
C GLY A 542 12.74 -15.21 -9.50
N SER A 543 13.99 -15.08 -9.09
CA SER A 543 15.02 -14.28 -9.76
C SER A 543 16.18 -15.13 -10.24
N ASN A 544 16.79 -14.76 -11.37
CA ASN A 544 18.06 -15.35 -11.82
C ASN A 544 19.28 -14.82 -11.03
N ILE A 545 19.08 -13.82 -10.17
CA ILE A 545 20.12 -13.25 -9.30
C ILE A 545 20.47 -14.24 -8.18
N LYS A 546 21.62 -14.92 -8.31
CA LYS A 546 22.10 -15.98 -7.40
C LYS A 546 22.59 -15.50 -6.02
N LYS A 547 22.78 -14.18 -5.85
CA LYS A 547 23.17 -13.53 -4.61
C LYS A 547 22.55 -12.14 -4.58
N GLU A 548 21.62 -11.92 -3.66
CA GLU A 548 21.25 -10.57 -3.30
C GLU A 548 22.00 -10.18 -2.04
N TYR A 549 22.81 -9.12 -2.12
CA TYR A 549 23.18 -8.40 -0.92
C TYR A 549 21.90 -7.75 -0.41
N PHE A 550 21.46 -8.08 0.80
CA PHE A 550 20.66 -7.18 1.61
C PHE A 550 21.55 -5.97 1.94
N LYS A 551 21.79 -5.13 0.93
CA LYS A 551 21.99 -3.71 1.17
C LYS A 551 20.65 -3.22 1.69
N ASP A 552 20.53 -3.37 3.01
CA ASP A 552 19.94 -2.36 3.86
C ASP A 552 18.42 -2.25 3.60
N ASP A 553 17.63 -2.88 4.47
CA ASP A 553 16.16 -2.89 4.38
C ASP A 553 15.62 -1.49 4.19
N LEU A 554 14.53 -1.32 3.44
CA LEU A 554 14.09 -0.03 2.90
C LEU A 554 13.76 1.05 3.94
N PHE A 555 13.77 0.72 5.23
CA PHE A 555 14.02 1.65 6.34
C PHE A 555 15.31 2.48 6.21
N THR A 556 16.24 2.10 5.34
CA THR A 556 17.55 2.73 5.21
C THR A 556 17.77 3.51 3.92
N LYS A 557 16.89 3.39 2.91
CA LYS A 557 17.05 4.08 1.62
C LYS A 557 16.66 5.57 1.62
N ASN A 558 16.12 6.08 2.72
CA ASN A 558 16.30 7.50 3.10
C ASN A 558 17.50 7.62 4.05
N GLY A 559 18.67 7.20 3.57
CA GLY A 559 19.92 7.09 4.31
C GLY A 559 20.40 8.41 4.94
N ASN A 560 20.10 9.51 4.25
CA ASN A 560 20.59 10.85 4.55
C ASN A 560 19.45 11.84 4.85
N ASP A 561 18.25 11.38 5.22
CA ASP A 561 17.25 12.24 5.89
C ASP A 561 17.27 11.96 7.41
N PRO A 562 17.84 12.87 8.22
CA PRO A 562 17.94 12.69 9.67
C PRO A 562 16.61 12.72 10.42
N ALA A 563 15.45 12.92 9.76
CA ALA A 563 14.15 13.03 10.41
C ALA A 563 13.34 11.72 10.46
N LEU A 564 13.47 10.86 9.44
CA LEU A 564 12.50 9.77 9.20
C LEU A 564 12.88 8.39 9.76
N LYS A 565 14.17 8.04 9.84
CA LYS A 565 14.63 6.75 10.42
C LYS A 565 14.37 6.59 11.92
N LYS A 566 13.95 7.66 12.59
CA LYS A 566 14.03 7.81 14.04
C LYS A 566 12.94 7.02 14.80
N ARG A 567 11.67 7.22 14.48
CA ARG A 567 10.57 7.22 15.49
C ARG A 567 10.10 5.91 16.14
N ASN A 568 10.45 4.70 15.67
CA ASN A 568 9.63 3.50 15.97
C ASN A 568 10.29 2.33 16.76
N SER A 569 11.55 2.40 17.22
CA SER A 569 12.05 1.39 18.16
C SER A 569 11.60 1.71 19.60
N PRO A 570 11.31 0.72 20.47
CA PRO A 570 10.93 0.97 21.86
C PRO A 570 11.91 1.86 22.60
N GLU A 571 13.21 1.63 22.41
CA GLU A 571 14.31 2.38 23.04
C GLU A 571 14.34 3.83 22.55
N TYR A 572 13.99 4.07 21.29
CA TYR A 572 13.96 5.43 20.74
C TYR A 572 12.66 6.17 21.07
N ILE A 573 11.54 5.47 21.15
CA ILE A 573 10.28 6.01 21.70
C ILE A 573 10.50 6.42 23.15
N GLU A 574 11.19 5.61 23.95
CA GLU A 574 11.55 5.94 25.33
C GLU A 574 12.56 7.09 25.42
N TYR A 575 13.58 7.12 24.56
CA TYR A 575 14.54 8.23 24.44
C TYR A 575 13.83 9.56 24.11
N LEU A 576 12.95 9.58 23.10
CA LEU A 576 12.16 10.75 22.77
C LEU A 576 11.13 11.12 23.85
N ALA A 577 10.52 10.13 24.51
CA ALA A 577 9.60 10.38 25.61
C ALA A 577 10.32 11.07 26.79
N LYS A 578 11.55 10.63 27.12
CA LYS A 578 12.40 11.29 28.14
C LYS A 578 12.73 12.73 27.75
N ILE A 579 13.11 12.99 26.50
CA ILE A 579 13.37 14.36 25.99
C ILE A 579 12.11 15.21 26.07
N ALA A 580 10.98 14.73 25.53
CA ALA A 580 9.72 15.47 25.52
C ALA A 580 9.21 15.76 26.94
N PHE A 581 9.34 14.80 27.85
CA PHE A 581 9.00 14.97 29.26
C PHE A 581 9.90 16.00 29.95
N LYS A 582 11.23 15.90 29.77
CA LYS A 582 12.17 16.91 30.33
C LYS A 582 11.91 18.29 29.75
N LYS A 583 11.59 18.39 28.46
CA LYS A 583 11.23 19.65 27.80
C LYS A 583 9.98 20.28 28.41
N GLN A 584 8.94 19.47 28.65
CA GLN A 584 7.73 19.92 29.36
C GLN A 584 8.01 20.33 30.80
N GLU A 585 8.86 19.59 31.53
CA GLU A 585 9.29 19.92 32.89
C GLU A 585 10.02 21.28 32.93
N LEU A 586 10.99 21.50 32.02
CA LEU A 586 11.76 22.74 31.92
C LEU A 586 10.89 23.94 31.53
N ILE A 587 9.98 23.76 30.56
CA ILE A 587 9.00 24.79 30.17
C ILE A 587 8.10 25.13 31.37
N LYS A 588 7.58 24.12 32.07
CA LYS A 588 6.70 24.32 33.22
C LYS A 588 7.43 25.04 34.36
N ALA A 589 8.66 24.66 34.68
CA ALA A 589 9.47 25.35 35.69
C ALA A 589 9.68 26.84 35.32
N ARG A 590 10.10 27.10 34.07
CA ARG A 590 10.36 28.48 33.60
C ARG A 590 9.13 29.37 33.62
N LEU A 591 7.99 28.84 33.19
CA LEU A 591 6.71 29.56 33.22
C LEU A 591 6.09 29.69 34.61
N THR A 592 6.54 28.89 35.59
CA THR A 592 6.15 29.04 37.01
C THR A 592 6.88 30.22 37.64
N ASP A 593 8.18 30.38 37.34
CA ASP A 593 8.98 31.51 37.83
C ASP A 593 8.66 32.83 37.11
N ASN A 594 8.35 32.77 35.81
CA ASN A 594 7.93 33.92 35.01
C ASN A 594 6.95 33.50 33.89
N PRO A 595 5.63 33.81 34.01
CA PRO A 595 4.62 33.46 33.02
C PRO A 595 4.83 34.01 31.60
N ASP A 596 5.60 35.10 31.48
CA ASP A 596 5.91 35.77 30.21
C ASP A 596 7.33 35.44 29.69
N ALA A 597 7.99 34.42 30.26
CA ALA A 597 9.33 34.02 29.81
C ALA A 597 9.32 33.46 28.39
N ASP A 598 10.33 33.85 27.61
CA ASP A 598 10.64 33.16 26.36
C ASP A 598 11.07 31.71 26.65
N ILE A 599 10.49 30.76 25.90
CA ILE A 599 10.75 29.33 25.99
C ILE A 599 11.32 28.76 24.69
N SER A 600 11.62 29.61 23.70
CA SER A 600 12.19 29.21 22.41
C SER A 600 13.61 28.64 22.54
N ASP A 601 14.31 28.97 23.63
CA ASP A 601 15.63 28.43 23.98
C ASP A 601 15.56 26.99 24.53
N ILE A 602 14.40 26.54 25.02
CA ILE A 602 14.17 25.18 25.49
C ILE A 602 13.99 24.26 24.28
N THR A 603 15.08 23.96 23.59
CA THR A 603 15.15 23.05 22.44
C THR A 603 15.20 21.58 22.90
N ASP A 604 15.14 20.64 21.94
CA ASP A 604 15.35 19.21 22.24
C ASP A 604 16.77 18.97 22.73
N ASP A 605 17.77 19.66 22.16
CA ASP A 605 19.18 19.59 22.59
C ASP A 605 19.38 20.15 24.01
N TYR A 606 18.69 21.23 24.36
CA TYR A 606 18.69 21.77 25.72
C TYR A 606 18.08 20.80 26.73
N ALA A 607 16.98 20.13 26.35
CA ALA A 607 16.40 19.06 27.15
C ALA A 607 17.33 17.84 27.28
N ILE A 608 18.01 17.42 26.20
CA ILE A 608 19.03 16.35 26.22
C ILE A 608 20.18 16.71 27.17
N ALA A 609 20.71 17.93 27.11
CA ALA A 609 21.76 18.39 28.01
C ALA A 609 21.30 18.32 29.48
N LYS A 610 20.07 18.77 29.77
CA LYS A 610 19.47 18.71 31.10
C LYS A 610 19.08 17.31 31.58
N ILE A 611 18.95 16.32 30.69
CA ILE A 611 18.89 14.90 31.07
C ILE A 611 20.30 14.40 31.41
N LYS A 612 21.29 14.66 30.56
CA LYS A 612 22.69 14.22 30.76
C LYS A 612 23.34 14.81 32.02
N GLU A 613 22.90 15.98 32.48
CA GLU A 613 23.26 16.56 33.79
C GLU A 613 22.75 15.74 35.00
N GLY A 614 21.61 15.05 34.87
CA GLY A 614 20.98 14.26 35.94
C GLY A 614 21.16 12.75 35.82
N ASP A 615 21.41 12.25 34.61
CA ASP A 615 21.70 10.85 34.29
C ASP A 615 22.89 10.77 33.33
N ALA A 616 24.09 10.58 33.89
CA ALA A 616 25.33 10.42 33.12
C ALA A 616 25.36 9.12 32.29
N ASN A 617 24.44 8.18 32.53
CA ASN A 617 24.27 6.96 31.74
C ASN A 617 23.21 7.11 30.64
N PHE A 618 22.63 8.30 30.44
CA PHE A 618 21.73 8.59 29.33
C PHE A 618 22.48 8.59 27.99
N LYS A 619 22.66 7.39 27.46
CA LYS A 619 23.25 7.15 26.15
C LYS A 619 22.18 7.29 25.07
N GLU A 620 22.54 7.99 24.01
CA GLU A 620 21.86 7.84 22.73
C GLU A 620 22.02 6.37 22.29
N PRO A 621 20.94 5.68 21.87
CA PRO A 621 21.04 4.27 21.50
C PRO A 621 22.02 4.09 20.33
N GLU A 622 22.94 3.13 20.44
CA GLU A 622 23.83 2.75 19.33
C GLU A 622 23.10 1.78 18.38
N TRP A 623 22.98 2.15 17.11
CA TRP A 623 22.18 1.42 16.14
C TRP A 623 23.04 0.47 15.31
N THR A 624 23.19 -0.79 15.75
CA THR A 624 23.12 -1.99 14.89
C THR A 624 23.28 -3.28 15.69
N PRO A 625 22.27 -4.16 15.73
CA PRO A 625 22.54 -5.59 15.72
C PRO A 625 23.03 -5.94 14.31
N LYS A 626 24.34 -5.98 14.11
CA LYS A 626 24.88 -6.63 12.90
C LYS A 626 24.51 -8.12 13.00
N LEU A 627 23.63 -8.59 12.12
CA LEU A 627 23.58 -10.01 11.79
C LEU A 627 25.01 -10.44 11.47
N ASN A 628 25.51 -11.46 12.15
CA ASN A 628 26.87 -11.92 11.90
C ASN A 628 26.97 -12.46 10.46
N GLN A 629 28.18 -12.57 9.93
CA GLN A 629 28.37 -12.91 8.51
C GLN A 629 27.68 -14.24 8.12
N ASP A 630 27.52 -15.17 9.07
CA ASP A 630 26.86 -16.46 8.84
C ASP A 630 25.34 -16.36 8.81
N GLN A 631 24.73 -15.57 9.70
CA GLN A 631 23.31 -15.20 9.63
C GLN A 631 23.00 -14.45 8.33
N LEU A 632 23.90 -13.56 7.91
CA LEU A 632 23.84 -12.86 6.63
C LEU A 632 23.88 -13.88 5.46
N ASN A 633 24.86 -14.78 5.47
CA ASN A 633 25.04 -15.81 4.43
C ASN A 633 23.86 -16.79 4.34
N ALA A 634 23.20 -17.09 5.46
CA ALA A 634 22.00 -17.94 5.51
C ALA A 634 20.78 -17.26 4.86
N ALA A 635 20.60 -15.95 5.05
CA ALA A 635 19.51 -15.18 4.45
C ALA A 635 19.71 -14.89 2.93
N HIS A 636 20.94 -14.96 2.43
CA HIS A 636 21.34 -14.38 1.13
C HIS A 636 21.20 -15.30 -0.11
N LYS A 637 20.77 -16.56 0.04
CA LYS A 637 20.57 -17.48 -1.10
C LYS A 637 19.18 -17.31 -1.73
N LEU A 638 19.04 -16.27 -2.53
CA LEU A 638 17.93 -16.12 -3.48
C LEU A 638 18.32 -16.73 -4.84
N GLY A 639 17.32 -17.26 -5.54
CA GLY A 639 17.47 -17.95 -6.82
C GLY A 639 16.10 -18.44 -7.31
N PRO A 640 16.08 -19.35 -8.33
CA PRO A 640 14.84 -19.93 -8.83
C PRO A 640 14.00 -20.54 -7.71
N ARG A 641 12.68 -20.31 -7.74
CA ARG A 641 11.75 -20.85 -6.75
C ARG A 641 11.13 -22.15 -7.26
N GLN A 642 11.09 -23.17 -6.41
CA GLN A 642 10.32 -24.37 -6.68
C GLN A 642 8.83 -24.07 -6.47
N ILE A 643 8.01 -24.43 -7.46
CA ILE A 643 6.56 -24.55 -7.25
C ILE A 643 6.34 -25.97 -6.72
N VAL A 644 5.91 -26.07 -5.46
CA VAL A 644 5.64 -27.35 -4.78
C VAL A 644 4.13 -27.66 -4.79
N ASN A 645 3.78 -28.93 -4.61
CA ASN A 645 2.39 -29.41 -4.57
C ASN A 645 1.56 -29.13 -5.85
N VAL A 646 2.22 -29.10 -7.02
CA VAL A 646 1.55 -29.10 -8.32
C VAL A 646 0.83 -30.44 -8.52
N ALA A 647 -0.50 -30.41 -8.64
CA ALA A 647 -1.31 -31.59 -8.97
C ALA A 647 -0.91 -32.18 -10.34
N ALA A 648 -1.31 -33.42 -10.62
CA ALA A 648 -1.03 -34.02 -11.92
C ALA A 648 -1.91 -33.36 -13.01
N GLY A 649 -1.28 -32.69 -13.98
CA GLY A 649 -1.97 -32.13 -15.15
C GLY A 649 -2.37 -33.21 -16.17
N ALA A 650 -3.26 -32.90 -17.10
CA ALA A 650 -3.57 -33.82 -18.20
C ALA A 650 -2.33 -34.01 -19.10
N VAL A 651 -2.06 -35.25 -19.52
CA VAL A 651 -0.96 -35.58 -20.46
C VAL A 651 -1.58 -36.07 -21.77
N ASN A 652 -1.93 -35.13 -22.64
CA ASN A 652 -2.46 -35.38 -23.98
C ASN A 652 -2.04 -34.23 -24.93
N GLU A 653 -2.29 -34.42 -26.23
CA GLU A 653 -1.90 -33.49 -27.31
C GLU A 653 -2.44 -32.06 -27.17
N ASN A 654 -3.55 -31.84 -26.45
CA ASN A 654 -4.23 -30.55 -26.32
C ASN A 654 -4.07 -29.92 -24.93
N SER A 655 -3.31 -30.53 -24.03
CA SER A 655 -3.18 -30.07 -22.64
C SER A 655 -2.32 -28.80 -22.52
N THR A 656 -2.79 -27.85 -21.71
CA THR A 656 -2.04 -26.65 -21.30
C THR A 656 -1.70 -26.65 -19.80
N ASP A 657 -1.86 -27.79 -19.13
CA ASP A 657 -1.65 -27.91 -17.69
C ASP A 657 -0.16 -27.89 -17.31
N ALA A 658 0.14 -27.36 -16.12
CA ALA A 658 1.44 -27.55 -15.50
C ALA A 658 1.59 -29.02 -15.07
N ILE A 659 2.50 -29.76 -15.71
CA ILE A 659 2.85 -31.12 -15.29
C ILE A 659 3.80 -31.09 -14.09
N ASN A 660 3.71 -32.08 -13.22
CA ASN A 660 4.62 -32.23 -12.08
C ASN A 660 5.77 -33.21 -12.37
N GLY A 661 6.75 -33.25 -11.45
CA GLY A 661 7.96 -34.07 -11.61
C GLY A 661 7.72 -35.58 -11.71
N SER A 662 6.65 -36.12 -11.11
CA SER A 662 6.36 -37.57 -11.18
C SER A 662 5.82 -37.97 -12.56
N GLN A 663 5.10 -37.07 -13.24
CA GLN A 663 4.63 -37.29 -14.61
C GLN A 663 5.79 -37.30 -15.60
N LEU A 664 6.69 -36.31 -15.52
CA LEU A 664 7.89 -36.29 -16.35
C LEU A 664 8.79 -37.52 -16.10
N PHE A 665 8.92 -37.95 -14.84
CA PHE A 665 9.63 -39.17 -14.48
C PHE A 665 8.99 -40.43 -15.08
N GLN A 666 7.66 -40.55 -15.08
CA GLN A 666 6.97 -41.67 -15.72
C GLN A 666 7.19 -41.70 -17.24
N VAL A 667 7.14 -40.56 -17.92
CA VAL A 667 7.43 -40.47 -19.36
C VAL A 667 8.87 -40.89 -19.66
N ALA A 668 9.85 -40.37 -18.90
CA ALA A 668 11.25 -40.76 -19.05
C ALA A 668 11.46 -42.27 -18.82
N LYS A 669 10.82 -42.85 -17.78
CA LYS A 669 10.84 -44.28 -17.49
C LYS A 669 10.25 -45.10 -18.63
N ALA A 670 9.11 -44.69 -19.20
CA ALA A 670 8.46 -45.39 -20.30
C ALA A 670 9.33 -45.42 -21.57
N ILE A 671 10.02 -44.32 -21.89
CA ILE A 671 10.96 -44.27 -23.04
C ILE A 671 12.12 -45.25 -22.84
N ILE A 672 12.72 -45.27 -21.64
CA ILE A 672 13.86 -46.14 -21.32
C ILE A 672 13.45 -47.62 -21.34
N ASP A 673 12.33 -47.97 -20.72
CA ASP A 673 11.89 -49.37 -20.58
C ASP A 673 11.28 -49.97 -21.85
N ASN A 674 10.66 -49.16 -22.73
CA ASN A 674 10.08 -49.65 -23.99
C ASN A 674 11.15 -49.95 -25.05
N GLY A 675 12.28 -49.24 -25.03
CA GLY A 675 13.50 -49.60 -25.77
C GLY A 675 13.36 -49.71 -27.30
N ILE A 676 14.30 -50.45 -27.91
CA ILE A 676 14.29 -50.90 -29.30
C ILE A 676 13.98 -52.40 -29.30
N LYS A 677 13.02 -52.85 -30.10
CA LYS A 677 12.78 -54.28 -30.31
C LYS A 677 13.70 -54.81 -31.40
N VAL A 678 14.56 -55.76 -31.05
CA VAL A 678 15.45 -56.48 -31.98
C VAL A 678 14.96 -57.91 -32.10
N GLN A 679 14.73 -58.39 -33.33
CA GLN A 679 14.21 -59.71 -33.63
C GLN A 679 15.13 -60.36 -34.67
N GLY A 680 15.54 -61.60 -34.43
CA GLY A 680 16.27 -62.41 -35.40
C GLY A 680 15.36 -63.42 -36.10
N ASP A 681 15.90 -64.19 -37.03
CA ASP A 681 15.16 -65.11 -37.92
C ASP A 681 14.36 -66.20 -37.17
N ALA A 682 14.75 -66.51 -35.92
CA ALA A 682 14.01 -67.39 -35.01
C ALA A 682 12.69 -66.78 -34.45
N GLY A 683 12.30 -65.58 -34.90
CA GLY A 683 10.99 -64.97 -34.60
C GLY A 683 10.82 -64.39 -33.19
N ASN A 684 11.79 -64.55 -32.29
CA ASN A 684 11.71 -64.00 -30.93
C ASN A 684 12.23 -62.55 -30.88
N ALA A 685 11.37 -61.60 -30.53
CA ALA A 685 11.73 -60.20 -30.35
C ALA A 685 12.19 -59.91 -28.91
N LYS A 686 13.37 -59.29 -28.76
CA LYS A 686 13.94 -58.83 -27.49
C LYS A 686 13.91 -57.30 -27.45
N THR A 687 13.35 -56.72 -26.39
CA THR A 687 13.54 -55.30 -26.10
C THR A 687 14.94 -55.07 -25.54
N VAL A 688 15.67 -54.16 -26.16
CA VAL A 688 16.95 -53.60 -25.71
C VAL A 688 16.68 -52.18 -25.25
N LYS A 689 17.00 -51.82 -24.01
CA LYS A 689 16.68 -50.48 -23.49
C LYS A 689 17.52 -49.41 -24.19
N ILE A 690 17.00 -48.18 -24.24
CA ILE A 690 17.76 -47.05 -24.79
C ILE A 690 19.00 -46.83 -23.92
N GLY A 691 20.19 -46.98 -24.52
CA GLY A 691 21.48 -46.91 -23.84
C GLY A 691 22.14 -48.27 -23.57
N GLU A 692 21.48 -49.40 -23.81
CA GLU A 692 22.10 -50.72 -23.78
C GLU A 692 22.82 -51.04 -25.11
N THR A 693 23.94 -51.76 -25.03
CA THR A 693 24.74 -52.17 -26.20
C THR A 693 24.23 -53.49 -26.77
N VAL A 694 23.83 -53.50 -28.04
CA VAL A 694 23.66 -54.74 -28.82
C VAL A 694 25.01 -55.15 -29.40
N ARG A 695 25.60 -56.25 -28.91
CA ARG A 695 26.81 -56.83 -29.52
C ARG A 695 26.39 -57.83 -30.60
N ILE A 696 26.78 -57.57 -31.84
CA ILE A 696 26.68 -58.54 -32.95
C ILE A 696 28.06 -59.14 -33.13
N GLU A 697 28.15 -60.46 -33.05
CA GLU A 697 29.42 -61.18 -32.97
C GLU A 697 29.53 -62.21 -34.08
N GLY A 698 30.44 -62.00 -35.03
CA GLY A 698 30.96 -63.10 -35.85
C GLY A 698 32.01 -63.95 -35.11
N ASN A 699 32.68 -63.34 -34.11
CA ASN A 699 33.80 -63.92 -33.35
C ASN A 699 34.97 -64.41 -34.22
N ALA A 700 35.18 -63.75 -35.36
CA ALA A 700 36.45 -63.66 -36.07
C ALA A 700 37.06 -62.26 -35.91
N SER A 701 38.40 -62.18 -35.99
CA SER A 701 39.08 -60.91 -36.24
C SER A 701 38.78 -60.43 -37.66
N TRP A 702 38.52 -59.13 -37.83
CA TRP A 702 38.37 -58.50 -39.15
C TRP A 702 39.70 -58.37 -39.91
N ALA A 703 40.83 -58.51 -39.21
CA ALA A 703 42.17 -58.27 -39.76
C ALA A 703 43.06 -59.53 -39.82
N ASP A 704 42.62 -60.67 -39.30
CA ASP A 704 43.39 -61.93 -39.25
C ASP A 704 42.83 -62.94 -40.25
N THR A 705 43.70 -63.55 -41.05
CA THR A 705 43.30 -64.41 -42.17
C THR A 705 42.99 -65.85 -41.79
N ASP A 706 43.52 -66.38 -40.68
CA ASP A 706 43.63 -67.85 -40.52
C ASP A 706 43.21 -68.43 -39.14
N GLN A 707 42.83 -67.64 -38.13
CA GLN A 707 42.41 -68.16 -36.80
C GLN A 707 41.03 -67.68 -36.30
N GLY A 708 40.21 -68.59 -35.74
CA GLY A 708 38.86 -68.32 -35.20
C GLY A 708 37.68 -68.63 -36.14
N ASN A 709 36.47 -68.18 -35.79
CA ASN A 709 35.21 -68.48 -36.52
C ASN A 709 35.16 -67.96 -37.97
N ASN A 710 34.15 -68.35 -38.75
CA ASN A 710 34.06 -68.04 -40.19
C ASN A 710 33.46 -66.68 -40.56
N ILE A 711 32.74 -66.03 -39.63
CA ILE A 711 32.09 -64.73 -39.85
C ILE A 711 32.87 -63.66 -39.09
N ALA A 712 33.19 -62.54 -39.75
CA ALA A 712 33.78 -61.36 -39.15
C ALA A 712 32.76 -60.21 -39.12
N THR A 713 32.81 -59.39 -38.07
CA THR A 713 31.90 -58.26 -37.86
C THR A 713 32.70 -57.02 -37.50
N ASN A 714 32.46 -55.89 -38.18
CA ASN A 714 33.17 -54.64 -37.94
C ASN A 714 32.22 -53.44 -38.06
N THR A 715 32.41 -52.42 -37.22
CA THR A 715 31.61 -51.19 -37.21
C THR A 715 32.22 -50.13 -38.11
N THR A 716 31.38 -49.45 -38.91
CA THR A 716 31.74 -48.30 -39.74
C THR A 716 30.93 -47.07 -39.34
N GLY A 717 31.22 -45.91 -39.93
CA GLY A 717 30.42 -44.70 -39.74
C GLY A 717 28.98 -44.78 -40.24
N THR A 718 28.60 -45.83 -40.98
CA THR A 718 27.26 -46.02 -41.57
C THR A 718 26.53 -47.30 -41.14
N GLY A 719 27.18 -48.20 -40.39
CA GLY A 719 26.54 -49.43 -39.92
C GLY A 719 27.51 -50.51 -39.47
N ILE A 720 27.04 -51.76 -39.49
CA ILE A 720 27.84 -52.95 -39.18
C ILE A 720 28.10 -53.69 -40.48
N MET A 721 29.37 -53.87 -40.84
CA MET A 721 29.78 -54.78 -41.90
C MET A 721 29.84 -56.21 -41.35
N ILE A 722 29.33 -57.15 -42.13
CA ILE A 722 29.45 -58.59 -41.90
C ILE A 722 30.20 -59.16 -43.10
N GLY A 723 31.27 -59.91 -42.84
CA GLY A 723 32.13 -60.48 -43.85
C GLY A 723 32.43 -61.95 -43.58
N LEU A 724 32.77 -62.69 -44.64
CA LEU A 724 33.34 -64.02 -44.53
C LEU A 724 34.87 -63.93 -44.50
N LYS A 725 35.51 -64.92 -43.88
CA LYS A 725 36.97 -65.09 -43.98
C LYS A 725 37.42 -65.51 -45.36
N LYS A 726 38.71 -65.25 -45.64
CA LYS A 726 39.41 -65.72 -46.84
C LYS A 726 39.54 -67.25 -46.86
N ALA A 727 39.85 -67.86 -45.71
CA ALA A 727 39.84 -69.31 -45.52
C ALA A 727 38.72 -69.67 -44.53
N LEU A 728 37.79 -70.52 -44.97
CA LEU A 728 36.70 -71.02 -44.13
C LEU A 728 37.14 -72.34 -43.50
N THR A 729 37.11 -72.42 -42.16
CA THR A 729 37.57 -73.59 -41.40
C THR A 729 36.38 -74.30 -40.73
N GLY A 730 36.53 -75.59 -40.43
CA GLY A 730 35.47 -76.40 -39.82
C GLY A 730 34.22 -76.62 -40.70
N MET A 731 34.29 -76.35 -42.01
CA MET A 731 33.23 -76.73 -42.94
C MET A 731 33.18 -78.25 -43.10
N THR A 732 32.00 -78.85 -42.94
CA THR A 732 31.77 -80.29 -43.14
C THR A 732 31.49 -80.64 -44.61
N SER A 733 30.87 -79.72 -45.34
CA SER A 733 30.65 -79.81 -46.78
C SER A 733 30.42 -78.42 -47.38
N GLY A 734 30.71 -78.28 -48.68
CA GLY A 734 30.19 -77.21 -49.53
C GLY A 734 29.56 -77.82 -50.77
N ASP A 735 28.31 -77.45 -51.07
CA ASP A 735 27.63 -77.76 -52.32
C ASP A 735 27.74 -76.56 -53.26
N PHE A 736 28.32 -76.79 -54.42
CA PHE A 736 28.55 -75.81 -55.48
C PHE A 736 27.74 -76.16 -56.73
N GLY A 737 26.49 -76.60 -56.55
CA GLY A 737 25.55 -76.92 -57.63
C GLY A 737 25.76 -78.34 -58.18
N GLY A 738 25.83 -79.34 -57.29
CA GLY A 738 26.07 -80.73 -57.68
C GLY A 738 27.55 -81.13 -57.75
N THR A 739 28.45 -80.18 -57.45
CA THR A 739 29.81 -80.49 -56.99
C THR A 739 29.84 -80.37 -55.47
N VAL A 740 30.10 -81.47 -54.78
CA VAL A 740 30.21 -81.51 -53.31
C VAL A 740 31.67 -81.68 -52.94
N ILE A 741 32.17 -80.73 -52.14
CA ILE A 741 33.49 -80.81 -51.50
C ILE A 741 33.23 -81.11 -50.03
N ASN A 742 33.66 -82.27 -49.54
CA ASN A 742 33.48 -82.69 -48.15
C ASN A 742 34.69 -83.49 -47.65
N ALA A 743 34.60 -84.07 -46.44
CA ALA A 743 35.66 -84.92 -45.88
C ALA A 743 35.96 -86.18 -46.71
N ASP A 744 35.02 -86.65 -47.55
CA ASP A 744 35.22 -87.79 -48.46
C ASP A 744 35.87 -87.40 -49.79
N GLY A 745 36.28 -86.13 -49.94
CA GLY A 745 36.96 -85.58 -51.11
C GLY A 745 36.08 -84.67 -51.98
N VAL A 746 36.33 -84.71 -53.30
CA VAL A 746 35.60 -83.93 -54.30
C VAL A 746 34.73 -84.87 -55.12
N LYS A 747 33.40 -84.72 -55.01
CA LYS A 747 32.41 -85.38 -55.85
C LYS A 747 31.89 -84.39 -56.88
N VAL A 748 32.05 -84.71 -58.18
CA VAL A 748 31.51 -83.92 -59.30
C VAL A 748 30.46 -84.76 -60.00
N ALA A 749 29.17 -84.47 -59.75
CA ALA A 749 28.06 -85.37 -60.08
C ALA A 749 28.26 -86.80 -59.52
N ASP A 750 27.41 -87.76 -59.92
CA ASP A 750 27.48 -89.13 -59.37
C ASP A 750 28.64 -89.98 -59.91
N ASN A 751 29.22 -89.58 -61.05
CA ASN A 751 30.16 -90.43 -61.81
C ASN A 751 31.64 -90.08 -61.64
N ILE A 752 31.98 -88.95 -61.00
CA ILE A 752 33.37 -88.54 -60.77
C ILE A 752 33.58 -88.29 -59.27
N LYS A 753 34.45 -89.09 -58.64
CA LYS A 753 34.86 -88.90 -57.25
C LYS A 753 36.38 -88.95 -57.15
N LEU A 754 36.97 -87.87 -56.64
CA LEU A 754 38.35 -87.83 -56.18
C LEU A 754 38.35 -87.95 -54.65
N ALA A 755 38.86 -89.06 -54.14
CA ALA A 755 38.91 -89.38 -52.70
C ALA A 755 40.25 -90.06 -52.35
N ASP A 756 40.48 -90.37 -51.09
CA ASP A 756 41.67 -91.11 -50.62
C ASP A 756 41.85 -92.48 -51.33
N ALA A 757 40.74 -93.09 -51.77
CA ALA A 757 40.74 -94.33 -52.56
C ALA A 757 41.26 -94.14 -54.00
N GLY A 758 41.41 -92.90 -54.47
CA GLY A 758 41.86 -92.52 -55.80
C GLY A 758 40.85 -91.71 -56.60
N LEU A 759 41.16 -91.50 -57.88
CA LEU A 759 40.22 -90.91 -58.84
C LEU A 759 39.36 -92.02 -59.46
N THR A 760 38.05 -91.90 -59.25
CA THR A 760 37.03 -92.73 -59.89
C THR A 760 36.35 -91.92 -61.00
N VAL A 761 36.31 -92.47 -62.22
CA VAL A 761 35.57 -91.92 -63.36
C VAL A 761 34.73 -93.06 -63.95
N GLY A 762 33.44 -93.07 -63.61
CA GLY A 762 32.55 -94.20 -63.92
C GLY A 762 33.07 -95.50 -63.30
N SER A 763 33.29 -96.52 -64.13
CA SER A 763 33.86 -97.81 -63.71
C SER A 763 35.39 -97.83 -63.62
N VAL A 764 36.09 -96.79 -64.10
CA VAL A 764 37.55 -96.74 -64.08
C VAL A 764 38.02 -96.15 -62.76
N VAL A 765 38.87 -96.91 -62.05
CA VAL A 765 39.49 -96.47 -60.78
C VAL A 765 41.00 -96.45 -60.92
N ILE A 766 41.58 -95.26 -60.74
CA ILE A 766 43.02 -95.03 -60.66
C ILE A 766 43.40 -95.04 -59.18
N GLN A 767 43.98 -96.14 -58.69
CA GLN A 767 44.36 -96.32 -57.30
C GLN A 767 45.80 -95.80 -57.06
N PRO A 768 46.00 -94.64 -56.41
CA PRO A 768 47.33 -94.04 -56.26
C PRO A 768 48.31 -94.95 -55.50
N ASN A 769 47.81 -95.75 -54.56
CA ASN A 769 48.61 -96.60 -53.69
C ASN A 769 48.92 -98.01 -54.26
N LYS A 770 48.47 -98.33 -55.50
CA LYS A 770 48.72 -99.64 -56.12
C LYS A 770 49.36 -99.59 -57.51
N ALA A 771 49.53 -98.41 -58.10
CA ALA A 771 50.04 -98.22 -59.47
C ALA A 771 49.27 -99.02 -60.56
N THR A 772 48.01 -99.38 -60.29
CA THR A 772 47.14 -100.12 -61.21
C THR A 772 45.96 -99.27 -61.66
N VAL A 773 45.65 -99.32 -62.95
CA VAL A 773 44.36 -98.87 -63.49
C VAL A 773 43.44 -100.08 -63.56
N SER A 774 42.25 -99.96 -62.97
CA SER A 774 41.27 -101.05 -62.87
C SER A 774 39.93 -100.63 -63.48
N GLY A 775 39.17 -101.61 -64.00
CA GLY A 775 37.91 -101.35 -64.72
C GLY A 775 38.05 -101.14 -66.25
N LEU A 776 39.20 -101.48 -66.83
CA LEU A 776 39.44 -101.43 -68.29
C LEU A 776 38.75 -102.59 -69.02
N GLN A 777 38.02 -102.27 -70.08
CA GLN A 777 37.36 -103.26 -70.97
C GLN A 777 38.36 -103.91 -71.94
N ASN A 778 37.92 -104.90 -72.72
CA ASN A 778 38.73 -105.44 -73.81
C ASN A 778 38.89 -104.38 -74.92
N PRO A 779 40.08 -104.18 -75.48
CA PRO A 779 40.27 -103.22 -76.55
C PRO A 779 39.62 -103.69 -77.86
N THR A 780 38.99 -102.74 -78.52
CA THR A 780 38.38 -102.80 -79.85
C THR A 780 39.11 -101.94 -80.87
N ALA A 781 39.90 -100.97 -80.40
CA ALA A 781 40.77 -100.10 -81.20
C ALA A 781 42.24 -100.13 -80.73
N ASN A 782 43.15 -99.65 -81.57
CA ASN A 782 44.61 -99.74 -81.35
C ASN A 782 45.16 -98.75 -80.30
N ASP A 783 44.36 -97.76 -79.92
CA ASP A 783 44.63 -96.74 -78.91
C ASP A 783 43.98 -97.06 -77.54
N GLU A 784 43.25 -98.18 -77.44
CA GLU A 784 42.66 -98.66 -76.19
C GLU A 784 43.64 -99.54 -75.40
N ALA A 785 43.63 -99.39 -74.07
CA ALA A 785 44.51 -100.14 -73.19
C ALA A 785 44.12 -101.63 -73.10
N VAL A 786 45.03 -102.53 -73.47
CA VAL A 786 44.88 -103.99 -73.31
C VAL A 786 44.73 -104.39 -71.85
N ASN A 787 43.72 -105.20 -71.54
CA ASN A 787 43.65 -105.94 -70.29
C ASN A 787 44.26 -107.36 -70.44
N LEU A 788 44.54 -108.00 -69.30
CA LEU A 788 45.23 -109.30 -69.24
C LEU A 788 44.43 -110.44 -69.90
N GLY A 789 43.10 -110.42 -69.81
CA GLY A 789 42.24 -111.48 -70.32
C GLY A 789 42.29 -111.61 -71.84
N TYR A 790 42.34 -110.48 -72.56
CA TYR A 790 42.50 -110.45 -74.01
C TYR A 790 43.80 -111.12 -74.47
N LEU A 791 44.90 -110.92 -73.74
CA LEU A 791 46.22 -111.48 -74.06
C LEU A 791 46.27 -113.00 -73.86
N THR A 792 45.66 -113.52 -72.78
CA THR A 792 45.70 -114.96 -72.47
C THR A 792 45.05 -115.81 -73.56
N THR A 793 43.91 -115.37 -74.10
CA THR A 793 43.16 -116.14 -75.12
C THR A 793 43.97 -116.38 -76.39
N LYS A 794 44.81 -115.42 -76.82
CA LYS A 794 45.59 -115.53 -78.07
C LYS A 794 46.77 -116.48 -78.00
N LEU A 795 47.17 -116.92 -76.79
CA LEU A 795 48.27 -117.86 -76.62
C LEU A 795 47.85 -119.33 -76.85
N THR A 796 46.56 -119.64 -76.69
CA THR A 796 46.01 -121.01 -76.77
C THR A 796 45.90 -121.54 -78.21
N ASP A 797 45.73 -120.65 -79.19
CA ASP A 797 45.51 -121.03 -80.61
C ASP A 797 46.73 -121.75 -81.24
N LEU A 798 47.95 -121.53 -80.71
CA LEU A 798 49.20 -122.09 -81.25
C LEU A 798 49.47 -123.55 -80.86
N THR A 799 48.83 -124.10 -79.82
CA THR A 799 49.21 -125.41 -79.27
C THR A 799 48.61 -126.61 -80.03
N ASN A 800 47.57 -126.39 -80.83
CA ASN A 800 46.71 -127.48 -81.36
C ASN A 800 46.93 -127.85 -82.86
N GLY A 801 47.91 -127.26 -83.57
CA GLY A 801 48.03 -127.36 -85.04
C GLY A 801 49.37 -127.88 -85.59
N GLY A 802 49.80 -129.09 -85.21
CA GLY A 802 51.10 -129.68 -85.57
C GLY A 802 51.34 -130.10 -87.04
N ILE A 803 52.46 -130.82 -87.28
CA ILE A 803 52.98 -131.14 -88.64
C ILE A 803 52.31 -132.39 -89.22
N LYS A 804 52.07 -132.37 -90.55
CA LYS A 804 51.47 -133.46 -91.36
C LYS A 804 52.45 -134.06 -92.37
N PHE A 805 52.29 -135.36 -92.65
CA PHE A 805 52.90 -136.07 -93.78
C PHE A 805 52.01 -137.24 -94.25
N THR A 806 52.17 -137.65 -95.50
CA THR A 806 51.31 -138.65 -96.20
C THR A 806 52.16 -139.81 -96.74
N GLY A 807 51.68 -141.04 -96.60
CA GLY A 807 52.35 -142.27 -97.07
C GLY A 807 51.80 -142.85 -98.38
N ASN A 808 52.41 -143.94 -98.86
CA ASN A 808 52.00 -144.65 -100.09
C ASN A 808 50.64 -145.39 -99.97
N ASP A 809 50.00 -145.36 -98.80
CA ASP A 809 48.63 -145.81 -98.55
C ASP A 809 47.59 -144.68 -98.71
N GLY A 810 48.03 -143.43 -98.91
CA GLY A 810 47.18 -142.26 -99.13
C GLY A 810 46.60 -141.61 -97.86
N GLY A 811 47.06 -142.01 -96.67
CA GLY A 811 46.60 -141.47 -95.39
C GLY A 811 47.48 -140.33 -94.84
N ASP A 812 46.85 -139.25 -94.37
CA ASP A 812 47.50 -138.19 -93.59
C ASP A 812 47.60 -138.57 -92.11
N HIS A 813 48.80 -138.54 -91.53
CA HIS A 813 49.02 -138.76 -90.10
C HIS A 813 49.69 -137.53 -89.46
N ILE A 814 49.13 -137.06 -88.33
CA ILE A 814 49.62 -135.87 -87.60
C ILE A 814 50.47 -136.31 -86.41
N LEU A 815 51.67 -135.73 -86.28
CA LEU A 815 52.46 -135.81 -85.05
C LEU A 815 52.49 -134.44 -84.37
N ALA A 816 52.22 -134.43 -83.07
CA ALA A 816 52.46 -133.25 -82.24
C ALA A 816 53.96 -132.92 -82.20
N LEU A 817 54.32 -131.63 -82.02
CA LEU A 817 55.71 -131.19 -81.92
C LEU A 817 56.42 -131.96 -80.78
N GLY A 818 57.33 -132.87 -81.14
CA GLY A 818 58.18 -133.62 -80.20
C GLY A 818 58.22 -135.16 -80.35
N GLN A 819 57.45 -135.79 -81.24
CA GLN A 819 57.46 -137.27 -81.42
C GLN A 819 58.39 -137.77 -82.54
N LYS A 820 58.77 -139.07 -82.50
CA LYS A 820 59.83 -139.70 -83.32
C LYS A 820 59.30 -140.83 -84.23
N ILE A 821 59.77 -140.89 -85.48
CA ILE A 821 59.45 -141.93 -86.48
C ILE A 821 60.57 -143.01 -86.54
N THR A 822 60.23 -144.26 -86.86
CA THR A 822 61.17 -145.39 -87.01
C THR A 822 60.93 -146.16 -88.31
N ILE A 823 61.98 -146.42 -89.10
CA ILE A 823 61.96 -147.22 -90.34
C ILE A 823 63.09 -148.26 -90.24
N LYS A 824 62.85 -149.52 -90.66
CA LYS A 824 63.81 -150.64 -90.54
C LYS A 824 63.86 -151.52 -91.80
N GLY A 825 65.06 -151.76 -92.32
CA GLY A 825 65.38 -152.91 -93.18
C GLY A 825 65.70 -154.18 -92.38
N THR A 826 65.81 -155.32 -93.06
CA THR A 826 65.87 -156.65 -92.42
C THR A 826 67.29 -157.20 -92.20
N ALA A 827 68.34 -156.45 -92.54
CA ALA A 827 69.74 -156.84 -92.34
C ALA A 827 70.64 -155.64 -91.98
N ASN A 828 71.80 -155.93 -91.35
CA ASN A 828 72.85 -154.95 -91.06
C ASN A 828 73.69 -154.66 -92.31
N TYR A 829 74.17 -153.42 -92.43
CA TYR A 829 74.90 -152.93 -93.61
C TYR A 829 76.33 -153.50 -93.76
N ALA A 830 76.86 -154.19 -92.74
CA ALA A 830 78.28 -154.60 -92.67
C ALA A 830 78.57 -156.07 -93.06
N ASP A 831 77.54 -156.91 -93.25
CA ASP A 831 77.71 -158.35 -93.50
C ASP A 831 77.69 -158.67 -95.00
N THR A 832 78.87 -158.83 -95.63
CA THR A 832 78.97 -158.84 -97.11
C THR A 832 78.54 -160.13 -97.84
N ASP A 833 78.45 -161.30 -97.19
CA ASP A 833 78.14 -162.57 -97.87
C ASP A 833 77.24 -163.55 -97.06
N GLY A 834 76.20 -163.04 -96.37
CA GLY A 834 75.30 -163.92 -95.58
C GLY A 834 73.83 -163.51 -95.41
N GLY A 835 73.42 -162.29 -95.79
CA GLY A 835 72.10 -161.71 -95.45
C GLY A 835 71.14 -161.44 -96.60
N ALA A 836 69.95 -160.94 -96.22
CA ALA A 836 68.81 -160.58 -97.08
C ALA A 836 69.03 -159.32 -97.94
N ASN A 837 68.15 -159.10 -98.92
CA ASN A 837 68.44 -158.24 -100.07
C ASN A 837 68.39 -156.70 -99.83
N ILE A 838 67.84 -156.21 -98.70
CA ILE A 838 67.72 -154.77 -98.39
C ILE A 838 68.29 -154.45 -97.01
N ALA A 839 69.26 -153.52 -96.96
CA ALA A 839 69.80 -152.95 -95.73
C ALA A 839 69.53 -151.45 -95.64
N THR A 840 69.30 -150.94 -94.42
CA THR A 840 69.03 -149.51 -94.14
C THR A 840 69.98 -148.99 -93.08
N GLN A 841 70.61 -147.84 -93.34
CA GLN A 841 71.39 -147.11 -92.32
C GLN A 841 70.95 -145.65 -92.26
N ALA A 842 70.80 -145.12 -91.05
CA ALA A 842 70.60 -143.69 -90.81
C ALA A 842 71.90 -143.07 -90.31
N SER A 843 72.33 -141.99 -90.95
CA SER A 843 73.48 -141.16 -90.54
C SER A 843 73.13 -139.70 -90.81
N ASP A 844 73.27 -138.85 -89.79
CA ASP A 844 73.11 -137.38 -89.82
C ASP A 844 72.20 -136.81 -90.92
N GLY A 845 70.89 -137.05 -90.75
CA GLY A 845 69.85 -136.47 -91.59
C GLY A 845 69.59 -137.17 -92.93
N GLN A 846 70.30 -138.27 -93.24
CA GLN A 846 70.08 -139.06 -94.45
C GLN A 846 69.78 -140.54 -94.13
N LEU A 847 68.89 -141.14 -94.93
CA LEU A 847 68.55 -142.56 -94.90
C LEU A 847 69.10 -143.21 -96.17
N LEU A 848 70.12 -144.05 -96.04
CA LEU A 848 70.68 -144.80 -97.16
C LEU A 848 70.04 -146.19 -97.21
N ILE A 849 69.66 -146.62 -98.42
CA ILE A 849 69.06 -147.92 -98.71
C ILE A 849 69.93 -148.60 -99.77
N GLY A 850 70.51 -149.75 -99.41
CA GLY A 850 71.41 -150.52 -100.28
C GLY A 850 70.77 -151.85 -100.73
N LEU A 851 71.01 -152.22 -101.99
CA LEU A 851 70.68 -153.53 -102.57
C LEU A 851 71.94 -154.40 -102.69
N LYS A 852 71.79 -155.70 -102.46
CA LYS A 852 72.88 -156.69 -102.54
C LYS A 852 73.33 -156.93 -103.98
N LYS A 853 74.64 -157.16 -104.19
CA LYS A 853 75.24 -157.44 -105.52
C LYS A 853 74.73 -158.72 -106.20
N ALA A 854 74.43 -159.75 -105.41
CA ALA A 854 73.80 -160.98 -105.87
C ALA A 854 72.52 -161.19 -105.04
N LEU A 855 71.37 -160.94 -105.66
CA LEU A 855 70.06 -161.08 -105.03
C LEU A 855 69.72 -162.58 -104.94
N THR A 856 69.51 -163.06 -103.72
CA THR A 856 69.17 -164.47 -103.45
C THR A 856 67.68 -164.61 -103.16
N GLY A 857 67.08 -165.74 -103.59
CA GLY A 857 65.65 -166.02 -103.38
C GLY A 857 64.70 -165.35 -104.38
N LEU A 858 65.18 -164.92 -105.54
CA LEU A 858 64.34 -164.50 -106.66
C LEU A 858 63.87 -165.73 -107.43
N THR A 859 62.55 -165.88 -107.59
CA THR A 859 61.91 -166.99 -108.32
C THR A 859 61.71 -166.70 -109.81
N SER A 860 61.87 -165.44 -110.24
CA SER A 860 61.83 -165.03 -111.64
C SER A 860 62.49 -163.66 -111.79
N PHE A 861 63.04 -163.37 -112.97
CA PHE A 861 63.54 -162.03 -113.31
C PHE A 861 63.13 -161.63 -114.73
N THR A 862 62.35 -160.54 -114.82
CA THR A 862 61.87 -159.94 -116.06
C THR A 862 62.84 -158.87 -116.54
N THR A 863 63.42 -159.05 -117.73
CA THR A 863 64.16 -157.97 -118.39
C THR A 863 63.20 -156.96 -119.03
N GLU A 864 63.66 -155.72 -119.18
CA GLU A 864 62.90 -154.64 -119.84
C GLU A 864 62.57 -154.94 -121.32
N GLY A 865 63.28 -155.89 -121.94
CA GLY A 865 62.97 -156.44 -123.27
C GLY A 865 61.84 -157.47 -123.30
N GLY A 866 61.15 -157.73 -122.19
CA GLY A 866 60.03 -158.67 -122.09
C GLY A 866 60.43 -160.15 -121.97
N THR A 867 61.70 -160.49 -122.18
CA THR A 867 62.22 -161.83 -121.87
C THR A 867 62.35 -162.00 -120.36
N VAL A 868 61.62 -162.96 -119.80
CA VAL A 868 61.75 -163.41 -118.42
C VAL A 868 62.64 -164.65 -118.41
N LEU A 869 63.62 -164.68 -117.52
CA LEU A 869 64.39 -165.89 -117.21
C LEU A 869 63.83 -166.48 -115.91
N ASP A 870 63.39 -167.73 -115.97
CA ASP A 870 62.90 -168.52 -114.84
C ASP A 870 63.53 -169.93 -114.84
N ASP A 871 63.07 -170.79 -113.94
CA ASP A 871 63.59 -172.13 -113.71
C ASP A 871 63.03 -173.21 -114.67
N THR A 872 62.27 -172.82 -115.70
CA THR A 872 61.68 -173.75 -116.69
C THR A 872 62.40 -173.84 -118.04
N GLY A 873 63.26 -172.86 -118.38
CA GLY A 873 64.19 -172.90 -119.53
C GLY A 873 64.16 -171.68 -120.44
#